data_AF-A0A2P0B2I1-F1
#
_entry.id   AF-A0A2P0B2I1-F1
#
_cell.length_a   1.000
_cell.length_b   1.000
_cell.length_c   1.000
_cell.angle_alpha   90.00
_cell.angle_beta   90.00
_cell.angle_gamma   90.00
#
_symmetry.space_group_name_H-M   'P 1'
#
loop_
_entity.id
_entity.type
_entity.pdbx_description
1 polymer ?
#
loop_
_entity_poly.entity_id
_entity_poly.type
_entity_poly.pdbx_seq_one_letter_code
_entity_poly.pdbx_strand_id
1 'polypeptide(L)'
;MNLKALFLAGCALSLLPVPVAVQAQEAAQDTAAQAADAVEATNPLETFVSQIDIPYAEFTLDNGLTVIVHTDRTTPEVSIGVWYDVGSRNEPEGRSGFAHLFEHLMFNGSENVPGDFFKPLEEAGATGINGTTSNDRTNYYETVPASALERALFMESDRMGYLLGAVTQEVLDEQRGVVQNEKRQGEDNPYSVISDRMTATLYPADHPYGHSVIGSMADLDAANLDDVRAWFRSHYGPNNAILVLAGDIGEDEARRVVTKYFGAIPRGPENPEIVAPVPTLPERIDETVTAPVTQPTIVRTWAVPGYDNTDALGLDVVAGVLGQIDNALLDRVLVRERKLFDGIGTENSTLARGGTFTIRGQVAEGVDPEVAGKALDETIAQFLSRKPTEDEVTRWVTRFVVGYAMGQESLAGRGQALANGKVLIGDTDAYRRDIAFYARQTPQDAFDTARKWLTRPVYALTVVPGARIVEEDAATRSETPSAQTPSTEASTEATGVVRKQRMPMPPLGKPSGTRFPEVSRTTLSNGIEVIYAQKDTVPFTQISLNFPVGTAVDAPSEDGLFGMMMATLDQGIPGRDSVSIEAEKERLGLSLGGGATVDESSVYVLTPSINLASALDLMGSVVKEPTFPQEEIDRLRRDYLTRYDNSRILPDALVQEVLPRLIDANSPYAIHQGMGDPAVLASITPAQLDASHDEWVRPEGARIFVVSDLPLAQLQPGLEAEFGTWEVAGTAPPMPTRAAPDPAPPQIVLIDRVDSAQTTIAGGQLVEGVTSDDLVSLDLADQVLGSGFLSRINMNLREDKHWAYGASGSFVDQLQETSYVAATSVQQDKAGPAVGELRKEVTDFVTTRPISQEELDFVRDSRLRSMSSWFSSAGGVLAGMQENVRRGRPDDYYATLGEEYKTVELDELRADVKAALAPSQWVWVVVGDADIVKPQLEPLGLPITVLKPEDVLPPFRSGDSTDAEVPEG
;
A
#
# COMPACT_ATOMS: atom_id res chain seq x y z
N MET A 1 -41.13 32.17 -59.64
CA MET A 1 -41.89 32.63 -60.82
C MET A 1 -41.93 31.47 -61.83
N ASN A 2 -43.13 31.09 -62.30
CA ASN A 2 -43.49 30.22 -63.44
C ASN A 2 -42.38 29.71 -64.41
N LEU A 3 -42.45 28.51 -65.03
CA LEU A 3 -43.37 27.33 -64.97
C LEU A 3 -42.81 26.21 -65.92
N LYS A 4 -43.50 25.03 -66.00
CA LYS A 4 -43.53 24.04 -67.13
C LYS A 4 -42.32 23.06 -67.25
N ALA A 5 -42.42 21.80 -67.73
CA ALA A 5 -43.50 20.96 -68.33
C ALA A 5 -42.95 19.50 -68.61
N LEU A 6 -43.67 18.39 -68.89
CA LEU A 6 -45.10 17.99 -68.91
C LEU A 6 -45.26 16.43 -68.98
N PHE A 7 -46.36 15.86 -68.44
CA PHE A 7 -47.20 14.74 -68.99
C PHE A 7 -46.62 13.29 -69.21
N LEU A 8 -47.39 12.17 -69.22
CA LEU A 8 -48.79 11.83 -68.80
C LEU A 8 -49.01 10.27 -68.76
N ALA A 9 -49.90 9.78 -67.87
CA ALA A 9 -50.75 8.54 -67.95
C ALA A 9 -50.11 7.13 -68.11
N GLY A 10 -50.69 6.05 -67.55
CA GLY A 10 -51.88 5.93 -66.69
C GLY A 10 -52.33 4.46 -66.43
N CYS A 11 -53.55 4.31 -65.87
CA CYS A 11 -54.34 3.08 -65.65
C CYS A 11 -54.11 2.23 -64.37
N ALA A 12 -55.13 2.27 -63.52
CA ALA A 12 -55.33 1.61 -62.24
C ALA A 12 -55.60 0.09 -62.29
N LEU A 13 -55.40 -0.60 -61.16
CA LEU A 13 -56.50 -1.23 -60.41
C LEU A 13 -56.13 -1.41 -58.92
N SER A 14 -57.13 -1.54 -58.05
CA SER A 14 -57.04 -1.49 -56.59
C SER A 14 -56.89 -2.86 -55.91
N LEU A 15 -56.08 -2.96 -54.84
CA LEU A 15 -56.25 -3.86 -53.67
C LEU A 15 -55.35 -3.35 -52.50
N LEU A 16 -55.75 -3.63 -51.25
CA LEU A 16 -55.19 -3.04 -50.01
C LEU A 16 -53.84 -3.68 -49.56
N PRO A 17 -52.90 -2.91 -49.00
CA PRO A 17 -51.78 -3.46 -48.21
C PRO A 17 -52.02 -3.44 -46.69
N VAL A 18 -51.44 -4.45 -46.04
CA VAL A 18 -51.30 -4.68 -44.58
C VAL A 18 -50.35 -3.62 -43.96
N PRO A 19 -50.43 -3.28 -42.65
CA PRO A 19 -49.78 -2.08 -42.13
C PRO A 19 -48.25 -2.17 -42.08
N VAL A 20 -47.62 -1.02 -42.41
CA VAL A 20 -46.17 -0.73 -42.45
C VAL A 20 -45.45 -0.96 -41.09
N ALA A 21 -46.20 -1.15 -40.00
CA ALA A 21 -45.65 -1.32 -38.65
C ALA A 21 -44.77 -2.58 -38.49
N VAL A 22 -45.08 -3.70 -39.15
CA VAL A 22 -44.31 -4.94 -39.00
C VAL A 22 -42.92 -4.83 -39.65
N GLN A 23 -42.85 -4.28 -40.87
CA GLN A 23 -41.58 -4.13 -41.58
C GLN A 23 -40.65 -3.09 -40.95
N ALA A 24 -41.18 -2.08 -40.25
CA ALA A 24 -40.36 -1.14 -39.49
C ALA A 24 -39.74 -1.80 -38.24
N GLN A 25 -40.44 -2.77 -37.63
CA GLN A 25 -39.96 -3.49 -36.44
C GLN A 25 -38.98 -4.61 -36.81
N GLU A 26 -39.23 -5.35 -37.90
CA GLU A 26 -38.26 -6.30 -38.47
C GLU A 26 -36.99 -5.58 -38.94
N ALA A 27 -37.09 -4.45 -39.64
CA ALA A 27 -35.89 -3.69 -40.06
C ALA A 27 -35.11 -3.10 -38.88
N ALA A 28 -35.79 -2.67 -37.81
CA ALA A 28 -35.11 -2.22 -36.58
C ALA A 28 -34.44 -3.38 -35.85
N GLN A 29 -35.04 -4.57 -35.84
CA GLN A 29 -34.42 -5.78 -35.28
C GLN A 29 -33.26 -6.30 -36.13
N ASP A 30 -33.34 -6.27 -37.46
CA ASP A 30 -32.21 -6.60 -38.36
C ASP A 30 -31.07 -5.59 -38.22
N THR A 31 -31.36 -4.31 -38.02
CA THR A 31 -30.31 -3.28 -37.81
C THR A 31 -29.70 -3.40 -36.42
N ALA A 32 -30.47 -3.77 -35.39
CA ALA A 32 -29.94 -4.05 -34.06
C ALA A 32 -29.15 -5.37 -34.01
N ALA A 33 -29.58 -6.40 -34.74
CA ALA A 33 -28.85 -7.66 -34.91
C ALA A 33 -27.55 -7.43 -35.70
N GLN A 34 -27.57 -6.68 -36.79
CA GLN A 34 -26.35 -6.32 -37.53
C GLN A 34 -25.43 -5.36 -36.77
N ALA A 35 -25.95 -4.59 -35.82
CA ALA A 35 -25.12 -3.81 -34.89
C ALA A 35 -24.54 -4.69 -33.76
N ALA A 36 -25.23 -5.76 -33.34
CA ALA A 36 -24.72 -6.74 -32.39
C ALA A 36 -23.68 -7.68 -33.04
N ASP A 37 -23.95 -8.17 -34.25
CA ASP A 37 -23.03 -9.01 -35.04
C ASP A 37 -21.80 -8.20 -35.53
N ALA A 38 -21.89 -6.86 -35.61
CA ALA A 38 -20.74 -5.99 -35.88
C ALA A 38 -19.86 -5.73 -34.63
N VAL A 39 -20.26 -6.22 -33.45
CA VAL A 39 -19.44 -6.27 -32.23
C VAL A 39 -18.77 -7.65 -32.07
N GLU A 40 -18.95 -8.56 -33.04
CA GLU A 40 -18.27 -9.85 -33.03
C GLU A 40 -16.75 -9.70 -33.28
N ALA A 41 -15.96 -10.19 -32.31
CA ALA A 41 -14.50 -10.34 -32.34
C ALA A 41 -13.60 -9.08 -32.18
N THR A 42 -13.95 -8.19 -31.24
CA THR A 42 -12.91 -7.60 -30.35
C THR A 42 -13.17 -8.12 -28.94
N ASN A 43 -12.13 -8.62 -28.26
CA ASN A 43 -12.26 -9.07 -26.88
C ASN A 43 -12.65 -7.84 -26.01
N PRO A 44 -13.63 -7.93 -25.08
CA PRO A 44 -13.91 -6.84 -24.13
C PRO A 44 -12.65 -6.32 -23.44
N LEU A 45 -11.69 -7.22 -23.16
CA LEU A 45 -10.37 -6.90 -22.65
C LEU A 45 -9.50 -6.10 -23.63
N GLU A 46 -9.51 -6.41 -24.94
CA GLU A 46 -8.79 -5.60 -25.95
C GLU A 46 -9.37 -4.19 -26.07
N THR A 47 -10.71 -4.08 -26.02
CA THR A 47 -11.40 -2.78 -26.02
C THR A 47 -11.02 -1.98 -24.78
N PHE A 48 -11.04 -2.59 -23.60
CA PHE A 48 -10.63 -1.97 -22.34
C PHE A 48 -9.14 -1.55 -22.35
N VAL A 49 -8.24 -2.44 -22.80
CA VAL A 49 -6.81 -2.15 -23.01
C VAL A 49 -6.61 -0.94 -23.92
N SER A 50 -7.40 -0.80 -24.99
CA SER A 50 -7.28 0.32 -25.93
C SER A 50 -7.66 1.68 -25.34
N GLN A 51 -8.34 1.71 -24.18
CA GLN A 51 -8.70 2.91 -23.44
C GLN A 51 -7.61 3.36 -22.44
N ILE A 52 -6.63 2.50 -22.15
CA ILE A 52 -5.51 2.82 -21.25
C ILE A 52 -4.44 3.58 -22.04
N ASP A 53 -4.52 4.91 -22.05
CA ASP A 53 -3.55 5.78 -22.69
C ASP A 53 -3.06 6.91 -21.76
N ILE A 54 -1.77 7.20 -21.82
CA ILE A 54 -1.11 8.25 -21.05
C ILE A 54 -0.44 9.19 -22.06
N PRO A 55 -1.14 10.22 -22.57
CA PRO A 55 -0.55 11.14 -23.54
C PRO A 55 0.55 11.99 -22.87
N TYR A 56 1.75 11.97 -23.45
CA TYR A 56 2.91 12.72 -22.95
C TYR A 56 3.65 13.46 -24.06
N ALA A 57 4.37 14.51 -23.68
CA ALA A 57 5.45 15.10 -24.46
C ALA A 57 6.80 14.71 -23.83
N GLU A 58 7.80 14.40 -24.66
CA GLU A 58 9.17 14.14 -24.21
C GLU A 58 10.14 15.12 -24.86
N PHE A 59 11.08 15.64 -24.08
CA PHE A 59 12.20 16.42 -24.61
C PHE A 59 13.47 16.23 -23.77
N THR A 60 14.62 16.58 -24.33
CA THR A 60 15.90 16.53 -23.64
C THR A 60 16.52 17.93 -23.62
N LEU A 61 17.10 18.34 -22.49
CA LEU A 61 17.89 19.56 -22.36
C LEU A 61 19.32 19.38 -22.92
N ASP A 62 20.02 20.48 -23.22
CA ASP A 62 21.40 20.46 -23.74
C ASP A 62 22.41 19.74 -22.81
N ASN A 63 22.13 19.67 -21.50
CA ASN A 63 22.95 18.92 -20.54
C ASN A 63 22.63 17.41 -20.47
N GLY A 64 21.57 16.96 -21.14
CA GLY A 64 21.15 15.56 -21.21
C GLY A 64 19.95 15.18 -20.36
N LEU A 65 19.40 16.09 -19.53
CA LEU A 65 18.19 15.79 -18.76
C LEU A 65 17.03 15.47 -19.69
N THR A 66 16.51 14.24 -19.62
CA THR A 66 15.27 13.88 -20.29
C THR A 66 14.09 14.26 -19.41
N VAL A 67 13.10 14.90 -20.01
CA VAL A 67 11.91 15.42 -19.35
C VAL A 67 10.68 14.84 -20.04
N ILE A 68 9.81 14.20 -19.26
CA ILE A 68 8.54 13.66 -19.69
C ILE A 68 7.42 14.50 -19.05
N VAL A 69 6.45 14.94 -19.84
CA VAL A 69 5.35 15.81 -19.39
C VAL A 69 4.01 15.19 -19.78
N HIS A 70 3.24 14.76 -18.79
CA HIS A 70 1.84 14.36 -18.95
C HIS A 70 0.93 15.50 -18.46
N THR A 71 0.21 16.14 -19.38
CA THR A 71 -0.69 17.25 -19.04
C THR A 71 -2.07 16.74 -18.64
N ASP A 72 -2.47 17.01 -17.41
CA ASP A 72 -3.79 16.70 -16.86
C ASP A 72 -4.28 17.90 -16.03
N ARG A 73 -5.51 18.38 -16.27
CA ARG A 73 -6.07 19.56 -15.59
C ARG A 73 -7.31 19.26 -14.74
N THR A 74 -7.51 17.99 -14.38
CA THR A 74 -8.61 17.54 -13.50
C THR A 74 -8.45 18.09 -12.07
N THR A 75 -7.22 18.13 -11.57
CA THR A 75 -6.83 18.69 -10.27
C THR A 75 -5.73 19.75 -10.46
N PRO A 76 -5.65 20.78 -9.59
CA PRO A 76 -4.67 21.86 -9.71
C PRO A 76 -3.30 21.46 -9.12
N GLU A 77 -2.82 20.26 -9.44
CA GLU A 77 -1.62 19.64 -8.86
C GLU A 77 -0.65 19.18 -9.94
N VAL A 78 0.60 18.98 -9.57
CA VAL A 78 1.64 18.36 -10.41
C VAL A 78 2.40 17.35 -9.56
N SER A 79 2.34 16.08 -9.97
CA SER A 79 3.26 15.06 -9.49
C SER A 79 4.60 15.20 -10.21
N ILE A 80 5.67 15.17 -9.44
CA ILE A 80 7.06 15.35 -9.85
C ILE A 80 7.81 14.09 -9.45
N GLY A 81 8.69 13.60 -10.32
CA GLY A 81 9.60 12.52 -9.97
C GLY A 81 10.92 12.65 -10.70
N VAL A 82 12.03 12.54 -9.96
CA VAL A 82 13.38 12.48 -10.53
C VAL A 82 13.90 11.06 -10.36
N TRP A 83 14.13 10.38 -11.48
CA TRP A 83 14.51 8.97 -11.56
C TRP A 83 15.93 8.87 -12.09
N TYR A 84 16.87 8.43 -11.26
CA TYR A 84 18.26 8.22 -11.63
C TYR A 84 18.49 6.75 -11.97
N ASP A 85 19.17 6.46 -13.09
CA ASP A 85 19.67 5.13 -13.41
C ASP A 85 20.89 4.80 -12.54
N VAL A 86 20.67 4.60 -11.24
CA VAL A 86 21.68 4.17 -10.28
C VAL A 86 20.98 3.46 -9.13
N GLY A 87 21.38 2.23 -8.83
CA GLY A 87 20.89 1.46 -7.70
C GLY A 87 22.01 0.62 -7.09
N SER A 88 21.67 -0.36 -6.25
CA SER A 88 22.70 -1.18 -5.60
C SER A 88 23.60 -1.94 -6.60
N ARG A 89 23.11 -2.21 -7.82
CA ARG A 89 23.90 -2.85 -8.90
C ARG A 89 25.12 -2.04 -9.35
N ASN A 90 25.14 -0.75 -9.06
CA ASN A 90 26.21 0.17 -9.43
C ASN A 90 27.30 0.23 -8.35
N GLU A 91 27.08 -0.37 -7.17
CA GLU A 91 27.97 -0.27 -6.01
C GLU A 91 29.30 -1.01 -6.24
N PRO A 92 30.46 -0.41 -5.90
CA PRO A 92 31.74 -1.09 -5.99
C PRO A 92 31.92 -2.13 -4.87
N GLU A 93 32.81 -3.10 -5.09
CA GLU A 93 33.14 -4.12 -4.09
C GLU A 93 33.58 -3.48 -2.76
N GLY A 94 32.99 -3.93 -1.65
CA GLY A 94 33.23 -3.39 -0.31
C GLY A 94 32.50 -2.06 -0.03
N ARG A 95 31.43 -1.76 -0.76
CA ARG A 95 30.52 -0.62 -0.57
C ARG A 95 29.05 -1.01 -0.78
N SER A 96 28.64 -2.19 -0.32
CA SER A 96 27.22 -2.59 -0.34
C SER A 96 26.36 -1.64 0.51
N GLY A 97 25.17 -1.28 0.00
CA GLY A 97 24.22 -0.37 0.67
C GLY A 97 24.48 1.12 0.44
N PHE A 98 25.48 1.47 -0.37
CA PHE A 98 25.91 2.84 -0.58
C PHE A 98 24.95 3.67 -1.44
N ALA A 99 24.20 3.04 -2.37
CA ALA A 99 23.15 3.70 -3.14
C ALA A 99 22.00 4.14 -2.21
N HIS A 100 21.59 3.26 -1.30
CA HIS A 100 20.53 3.52 -0.33
C HIS A 100 20.96 4.57 0.71
N LEU A 101 22.19 4.47 1.23
CA LEU A 101 22.77 5.54 2.06
C LEU A 101 22.81 6.89 1.32
N PHE A 102 22.99 6.90 0.01
CA PHE A 102 22.99 8.14 -0.77
C PHE A 102 21.59 8.75 -0.92
N GLU A 103 20.54 7.93 -1.00
CA GLU A 103 19.15 8.40 -0.98
C GLU A 103 18.86 9.19 0.30
N HIS A 104 19.25 8.65 1.46
CA HIS A 104 19.16 9.34 2.75
C HIS A 104 19.85 10.70 2.74
N LEU A 105 21.11 10.75 2.27
CA LEU A 105 21.90 11.99 2.19
C LEU A 105 21.27 13.07 1.30
N MET A 106 20.39 12.71 0.38
CA MET A 106 19.67 13.65 -0.49
C MET A 106 18.47 14.33 0.19
N PHE A 107 18.16 13.98 1.45
CA PHE A 107 17.16 14.65 2.29
C PHE A 107 17.74 15.64 3.32
N ASN A 108 19.05 15.61 3.60
CA ASN A 108 19.70 16.57 4.54
C ASN A 108 20.03 17.94 3.89
N GLY A 109 19.46 18.21 2.71
CA GLY A 109 19.52 19.49 2.01
C GLY A 109 20.74 19.70 1.11
N SER A 110 20.83 20.91 0.57
CA SER A 110 21.77 21.33 -0.48
C SER A 110 22.26 22.77 -0.26
N GLU A 111 23.19 23.27 -1.10
CA GLU A 111 23.84 24.58 -0.87
C GLU A 111 22.86 25.77 -0.74
N ASN A 112 21.79 25.78 -1.56
CA ASN A 112 20.79 26.85 -1.57
C ASN A 112 19.56 26.50 -0.72
N VAL A 113 19.33 25.21 -0.42
CA VAL A 113 18.28 24.70 0.47
C VAL A 113 18.90 23.89 1.62
N PRO A 114 19.55 24.55 2.60
CA PRO A 114 20.32 23.88 3.66
C PRO A 114 19.42 23.33 4.78
N GLY A 115 19.82 22.20 5.35
CA GLY A 115 19.05 21.52 6.40
C GLY A 115 17.95 20.66 5.78
N ASP A 116 16.95 20.31 6.58
CA ASP A 116 15.87 19.42 6.17
C ASP A 116 15.19 19.80 4.83
N PHE A 117 15.15 18.84 3.91
CA PHE A 117 14.50 18.94 2.59
C PHE A 117 12.98 18.78 2.65
N PHE A 118 12.43 18.13 3.69
CA PHE A 118 10.99 17.93 3.84
C PHE A 118 10.27 19.23 4.21
N LYS A 119 10.81 20.03 5.15
CA LYS A 119 10.18 21.28 5.60
C LYS A 119 9.73 22.23 4.49
N PRO A 120 10.56 22.62 3.51
CA PRO A 120 10.12 23.59 2.50
C PRO A 120 9.13 23.01 1.49
N LEU A 121 9.01 21.68 1.40
CA LEU A 121 7.97 20.95 0.65
C LEU A 121 6.67 20.83 1.44
N GLU A 122 6.71 20.57 2.74
CA GLU A 122 5.52 20.64 3.60
C GLU A 122 4.91 22.05 3.63
N GLU A 123 5.74 23.11 3.72
CA GLU A 123 5.29 24.50 3.54
C GLU A 123 4.54 24.70 2.20
N ALA A 124 4.96 23.96 1.18
CA ALA A 124 4.38 24.01 -0.16
C ALA A 124 3.06 23.22 -0.29
N GLY A 125 2.69 22.44 0.74
CA GLY A 125 1.58 21.48 0.73
C GLY A 125 1.88 20.23 -0.10
N ALA A 126 3.13 19.83 -0.20
CA ALA A 126 3.50 18.63 -0.91
C ALA A 126 2.94 17.38 -0.22
N THR A 127 2.41 16.45 -1.00
CA THR A 127 1.90 15.15 -0.58
C THR A 127 2.73 14.03 -1.21
N GLY A 128 2.79 12.88 -0.54
CA GLY A 128 3.55 11.72 -1.04
C GLY A 128 5.03 12.00 -1.27
N ILE A 129 5.64 12.90 -0.46
CA ILE A 129 7.07 13.20 -0.50
C ILE A 129 7.82 11.95 -0.06
N ASN A 130 8.57 11.31 -0.95
CA ASN A 130 9.43 10.20 -0.55
C ASN A 130 10.56 9.92 -1.55
N GLY A 131 11.51 9.10 -1.13
CA GLY A 131 12.53 8.46 -1.95
C GLY A 131 12.35 6.95 -1.92
N THR A 132 12.93 6.25 -2.90
CA THR A 132 13.21 4.82 -2.76
C THR A 132 14.44 4.44 -3.58
N THR A 133 15.18 3.43 -3.10
CA THR A 133 16.29 2.81 -3.81
C THR A 133 15.95 1.36 -4.16
N SER A 134 16.30 0.92 -5.37
CA SER A 134 16.24 -0.49 -5.77
C SER A 134 17.61 -0.98 -6.24
N ASN A 135 17.68 -2.24 -6.71
CA ASN A 135 18.89 -2.73 -7.38
C ASN A 135 19.25 -1.90 -8.62
N ASP A 136 18.27 -1.38 -9.37
CA ASP A 136 18.52 -0.73 -10.66
C ASP A 136 18.48 0.80 -10.64
N ARG A 137 17.66 1.40 -9.76
CA ARG A 137 17.36 2.84 -9.80
C ARG A 137 17.12 3.45 -8.43
N THR A 138 17.41 4.74 -8.32
CA THR A 138 17.09 5.58 -7.16
C THR A 138 16.16 6.67 -7.66
N ASN A 139 15.01 6.83 -7.03
CA ASN A 139 14.10 7.91 -7.38
C ASN A 139 13.65 8.65 -6.13
N TYR A 140 13.20 9.87 -6.33
CA TYR A 140 12.40 10.56 -5.33
C TYR A 140 11.35 11.41 -6.03
N TYR A 141 10.27 11.63 -5.31
CA TYR A 141 9.02 12.10 -5.88
C TYR A 141 8.18 12.83 -4.83
N GLU A 142 7.33 13.71 -5.32
CA GLU A 142 6.42 14.52 -4.54
C GLU A 142 5.24 14.93 -5.43
N THR A 143 4.07 15.19 -4.85
CA THR A 143 2.96 15.84 -5.55
C THR A 143 2.70 17.18 -4.90
N VAL A 144 2.70 18.26 -5.69
CA VAL A 144 2.53 19.62 -5.18
C VAL A 144 1.37 20.31 -5.88
N PRO A 145 0.63 21.22 -5.21
CA PRO A 145 -0.27 22.12 -5.93
C PRO A 145 0.52 22.90 -6.99
N ALA A 146 -0.06 23.14 -8.16
CA ALA A 146 0.63 23.76 -9.29
C ALA A 146 1.22 25.15 -8.96
N SER A 147 0.66 25.84 -7.95
CA SER A 147 1.15 27.11 -7.41
C SER A 147 2.49 27.01 -6.65
N ALA A 148 2.94 25.79 -6.34
CA ALA A 148 4.22 25.46 -5.69
C ALA A 148 5.26 24.84 -6.63
N LEU A 149 4.89 24.46 -7.86
CA LEU A 149 5.75 23.77 -8.85
C LEU A 149 7.15 24.38 -8.99
N GLU A 150 7.26 25.71 -9.15
CA GLU A 150 8.58 26.35 -9.33
C GLU A 150 9.46 26.24 -8.06
N ARG A 151 8.90 26.09 -6.85
CA ARG A 151 9.67 25.81 -5.63
C ARG A 151 10.19 24.37 -5.63
N ALA A 152 9.32 23.39 -5.88
CA ALA A 152 9.70 21.98 -5.91
C ALA A 152 10.81 21.75 -6.96
N LEU A 153 10.61 22.19 -8.20
CA LEU A 153 11.64 22.09 -9.26
C LEU A 153 12.95 22.82 -8.94
N PHE A 154 12.90 23.90 -8.15
CA PHE A 154 14.11 24.55 -7.65
C PHE A 154 14.85 23.65 -6.65
N MET A 155 14.14 23.09 -5.67
CA MET A 155 14.71 22.17 -4.67
C MET A 155 15.29 20.92 -5.33
N GLU A 156 14.56 20.32 -6.28
CA GLU A 156 15.01 19.19 -7.09
C GLU A 156 16.28 19.49 -7.89
N SER A 157 16.34 20.65 -8.54
CA SER A 157 17.55 21.09 -9.23
C SER A 157 18.71 21.36 -8.27
N ASP A 158 18.42 21.75 -7.03
CA ASP A 158 19.45 22.11 -6.05
C ASP A 158 20.11 20.88 -5.45
N ARG A 159 19.36 19.82 -5.14
CA ARG A 159 19.94 18.53 -4.75
C ARG A 159 20.65 17.83 -5.91
N MET A 160 20.14 17.93 -7.15
CA MET A 160 20.87 17.40 -8.33
C MET A 160 22.17 18.16 -8.62
N GLY A 161 22.19 19.49 -8.49
CA GLY A 161 23.33 20.32 -8.90
C GLY A 161 24.32 20.70 -7.79
N TYR A 162 23.86 20.76 -6.54
CA TYR A 162 24.55 21.47 -5.46
C TYR A 162 24.44 20.78 -4.08
N LEU A 163 24.27 19.44 -4.04
CA LEU A 163 24.25 18.67 -2.79
C LEU A 163 25.55 18.78 -1.97
N LEU A 164 26.71 18.63 -2.64
CA LEU A 164 28.00 18.39 -1.97
C LEU A 164 28.51 19.54 -1.07
N GLY A 165 27.92 20.73 -1.15
CA GLY A 165 28.23 21.84 -0.22
C GLY A 165 27.41 21.83 1.07
N ALA A 166 26.41 20.96 1.19
CA ALA A 166 25.66 20.68 2.41
C ALA A 166 26.14 19.41 3.13
N VAL A 167 26.61 18.38 2.40
CA VAL A 167 27.06 17.12 3.01
C VAL A 167 28.37 17.31 3.79
N THR A 168 28.32 17.10 5.10
CA THR A 168 29.47 17.11 6.01
C THR A 168 29.77 15.69 6.54
N GLN A 169 30.82 15.54 7.36
CA GLN A 169 31.09 14.25 8.00
C GLN A 169 30.02 13.92 9.05
N GLU A 170 29.54 14.94 9.76
CA GLU A 170 28.48 14.80 10.77
C GLU A 170 27.19 14.25 10.14
N VAL A 171 26.75 14.82 9.00
CA VAL A 171 25.58 14.33 8.24
C VAL A 171 25.78 12.90 7.73
N LEU A 172 27.00 12.51 7.35
CA LEU A 172 27.29 11.14 6.93
C LEU A 172 27.25 10.15 8.10
N ASP A 173 27.85 10.50 9.24
CA ASP A 173 27.87 9.65 10.44
C ASP A 173 26.44 9.46 10.98
N GLU A 174 25.62 10.51 10.90
CA GLU A 174 24.18 10.53 11.20
C GLU A 174 23.39 9.55 10.33
N GLN A 175 23.40 9.73 9.00
CA GLN A 175 22.60 8.89 8.10
C GLN A 175 23.10 7.44 8.03
N ARG A 176 24.41 7.19 8.24
CA ARG A 176 24.91 5.82 8.50
C ARG A 176 24.20 5.18 9.70
N GLY A 177 24.05 5.91 10.80
CA GLY A 177 23.37 5.42 12.00
C GLY A 177 21.89 5.08 11.75
N VAL A 178 21.21 5.89 10.94
CA VAL A 178 19.81 5.68 10.53
C VAL A 178 19.68 4.39 9.69
N VAL A 179 20.43 4.27 8.59
CA VAL A 179 20.40 3.09 7.70
C VAL A 179 20.83 1.80 8.43
N GLN A 180 21.77 1.89 9.37
CA GLN A 180 22.14 0.76 10.24
C GLN A 180 21.00 0.34 11.20
N ASN A 181 20.13 1.26 11.63
CA ASN A 181 18.95 0.91 12.42
C ASN A 181 17.90 0.20 11.55
N GLU A 182 17.70 0.62 10.31
CA GLU A 182 16.77 -0.03 9.38
C GLU A 182 17.19 -1.45 9.03
N LYS A 183 18.50 -1.71 8.81
CA LYS A 183 19.00 -3.09 8.65
C LYS A 183 18.62 -3.97 9.84
N ARG A 184 18.81 -3.48 11.07
CA ARG A 184 18.42 -4.20 12.30
C ARG A 184 16.90 -4.41 12.39
N GLN A 185 16.10 -3.41 11.99
CA GLN A 185 14.63 -3.50 11.98
C GLN A 185 14.14 -4.55 10.97
N GLY A 186 14.75 -4.62 9.78
CA GLY A 186 14.49 -5.68 8.80
C GLY A 186 14.89 -7.07 9.29
N GLU A 187 15.99 -7.15 10.06
CA GLU A 187 16.46 -8.40 10.69
C GLU A 187 15.59 -8.85 11.88
N ASP A 188 14.80 -7.98 12.50
CA ASP A 188 13.81 -8.34 13.54
C ASP A 188 12.63 -9.14 12.96
N ASN A 189 12.41 -9.10 11.63
CA ASN A 189 11.46 -9.97 10.94
C ASN A 189 12.05 -11.39 10.74
N PRO A 190 11.46 -12.45 11.32
CA PRO A 190 11.98 -13.82 11.23
C PRO A 190 12.15 -14.37 9.80
N TYR A 191 11.40 -13.83 8.82
CA TYR A 191 11.42 -14.32 7.45
C TYR A 191 12.51 -13.67 6.57
N SER A 192 13.24 -12.65 7.06
CA SER A 192 14.32 -11.99 6.32
C SER A 192 15.46 -12.94 5.89
N VAL A 193 15.68 -14.04 6.63
CA VAL A 193 16.64 -15.10 6.26
C VAL A 193 16.41 -15.68 4.85
N ILE A 194 15.18 -15.62 4.33
CA ILE A 194 14.84 -16.12 2.99
C ILE A 194 15.54 -15.27 1.92
N SER A 195 15.45 -13.94 1.99
CA SER A 195 16.11 -13.04 1.01
C SER A 195 17.63 -13.10 1.11
N ASP A 196 18.18 -13.21 2.32
CA ASP A 196 19.63 -13.28 2.56
C ASP A 196 20.22 -14.52 1.86
N ARG A 197 19.64 -15.69 2.13
CA ARG A 197 20.08 -16.96 1.55
C ARG A 197 19.79 -17.06 0.05
N MET A 198 18.64 -16.55 -0.41
CA MET A 198 18.29 -16.50 -1.83
C MET A 198 19.32 -15.71 -2.63
N THR A 199 19.71 -14.53 -2.14
CA THR A 199 20.69 -13.66 -2.81
C THR A 199 22.06 -14.33 -2.85
N ALA A 200 22.57 -14.79 -1.70
CA ALA A 200 23.89 -15.39 -1.57
C ALA A 200 24.07 -16.70 -2.37
N THR A 201 23.00 -17.47 -2.56
CA THR A 201 23.05 -18.76 -3.28
C THR A 201 22.82 -18.62 -4.79
N LEU A 202 21.93 -17.72 -5.23
CA LEU A 202 21.61 -17.58 -6.66
C LEU A 202 22.59 -16.70 -7.43
N TYR A 203 23.09 -15.63 -6.79
CA TYR A 203 23.96 -14.66 -7.44
C TYR A 203 25.39 -14.78 -6.91
N PRO A 204 26.40 -14.98 -7.77
CA PRO A 204 27.80 -14.90 -7.37
C PRO A 204 28.10 -13.57 -6.66
N ALA A 205 29.03 -13.58 -5.70
CA ALA A 205 29.30 -12.42 -4.86
C ALA A 205 30.11 -11.29 -5.54
N ASP A 206 30.39 -11.43 -6.85
CA ASP A 206 30.89 -10.43 -7.79
C ASP A 206 29.83 -10.04 -8.87
N HIS A 207 28.62 -10.60 -8.79
CA HIS A 207 27.51 -10.27 -9.66
C HIS A 207 26.84 -8.95 -9.22
N PRO A 208 26.35 -8.09 -10.14
CA PRO A 208 25.72 -6.82 -9.77
C PRO A 208 24.50 -6.94 -8.85
N TYR A 209 23.80 -8.08 -8.87
CA TYR A 209 22.69 -8.40 -7.96
C TYR A 209 23.09 -9.36 -6.81
N GLY A 210 24.39 -9.47 -6.51
CA GLY A 210 24.97 -10.38 -5.51
C GLY A 210 24.88 -9.92 -4.05
N HIS A 211 24.25 -8.78 -3.78
CA HIS A 211 24.08 -8.18 -2.46
C HIS A 211 22.73 -7.46 -2.33
N SER A 212 22.26 -7.30 -1.10
CA SER A 212 21.02 -6.60 -0.78
C SER A 212 21.15 -5.08 -0.94
N VAL A 213 20.03 -4.39 -1.22
CA VAL A 213 20.00 -2.92 -1.38
C VAL A 213 20.38 -2.19 -0.08
N ILE A 214 20.11 -2.79 1.08
CA ILE A 214 20.48 -2.24 2.40
C ILE A 214 21.97 -2.44 2.73
N GLY A 215 22.65 -3.38 2.06
CA GLY A 215 24.06 -3.69 2.26
C GLY A 215 24.42 -4.41 3.56
N SER A 216 25.71 -4.36 3.88
CA SER A 216 26.29 -4.94 5.11
C SER A 216 26.68 -3.86 6.12
N MET A 217 26.65 -4.22 7.41
CA MET A 217 27.11 -3.34 8.49
C MET A 217 28.55 -2.88 8.28
N ALA A 218 29.42 -3.77 7.80
CA ALA A 218 30.83 -3.49 7.58
C ALA A 218 31.09 -2.48 6.44
N ASP A 219 30.33 -2.57 5.35
CA ASP A 219 30.47 -1.64 4.22
C ASP A 219 29.86 -0.27 4.52
N LEU A 220 28.69 -0.24 5.19
CA LEU A 220 28.13 0.97 5.77
C LEU A 220 29.11 1.61 6.76
N ASP A 221 29.85 0.80 7.54
CA ASP A 221 30.88 1.32 8.45
C ASP A 221 32.14 1.84 7.76
N ALA A 222 32.45 1.36 6.55
CA ALA A 222 33.59 1.79 5.74
C ALA A 222 33.30 3.03 4.87
N ALA A 223 32.03 3.42 4.71
CA ALA A 223 31.60 4.60 3.98
C ALA A 223 32.20 5.90 4.54
N ASN A 224 32.85 6.70 3.69
CA ASN A 224 33.46 7.97 4.06
C ASN A 224 33.08 9.12 3.09
N LEU A 225 33.31 10.37 3.52
CA LEU A 225 32.85 11.56 2.81
C LEU A 225 33.46 11.75 1.40
N ASP A 226 34.66 11.21 1.13
CA ASP A 226 35.25 11.29 -0.21
C ASP A 226 34.65 10.24 -1.17
N ASP A 227 34.24 9.07 -0.67
CA ASP A 227 33.45 8.09 -1.44
C ASP A 227 32.09 8.71 -1.84
N VAL A 228 31.42 9.40 -0.90
CA VAL A 228 30.14 10.08 -1.13
C VAL A 228 30.26 11.14 -2.23
N ARG A 229 31.32 11.95 -2.17
CA ARG A 229 31.63 12.97 -3.19
C ARG A 229 31.97 12.36 -4.55
N ALA A 230 32.59 11.19 -4.59
CA ALA A 230 32.89 10.48 -5.82
C ALA A 230 31.60 9.93 -6.46
N TRP A 231 30.78 9.23 -5.68
CA TRP A 231 29.52 8.62 -6.12
C TRP A 231 28.53 9.64 -6.70
N PHE A 232 28.32 10.77 -6.01
CA PHE A 232 27.47 11.86 -6.51
C PHE A 232 27.90 12.33 -7.91
N ARG A 233 29.20 12.60 -8.07
CA ARG A 233 29.77 13.09 -9.33
C ARG A 233 29.73 12.05 -10.44
N SER A 234 29.72 10.77 -10.10
CA SER A 234 29.62 9.67 -11.07
C SER A 234 28.20 9.43 -11.58
N HIS A 235 27.18 9.55 -10.72
CA HIS A 235 25.84 9.00 -11.00
C HIS A 235 24.67 9.98 -10.95
N TYR A 236 24.80 11.13 -10.27
CA TYR A 236 23.70 12.09 -10.06
C TYR A 236 23.72 13.25 -11.07
N GLY A 237 24.30 13.02 -12.25
CA GLY A 237 24.31 13.99 -13.35
C GLY A 237 22.97 14.05 -14.10
N PRO A 238 22.60 15.19 -14.73
CA PRO A 238 21.33 15.35 -15.43
C PRO A 238 21.12 14.33 -16.55
N ASN A 239 22.19 13.89 -17.21
CA ASN A 239 22.16 12.88 -18.27
C ASN A 239 21.92 11.45 -17.80
N ASN A 240 21.95 11.20 -16.49
CA ASN A 240 21.61 9.93 -15.87
C ASN A 240 20.21 9.96 -15.22
N ALA A 241 19.45 11.04 -15.45
CA ALA A 241 18.17 11.30 -14.80
C ALA A 241 17.03 11.48 -15.81
N ILE A 242 15.85 10.98 -15.43
CA ILE A 242 14.57 11.26 -16.06
C ILE A 242 13.75 12.11 -15.08
N LEU A 243 13.36 13.32 -15.49
CA LEU A 243 12.38 14.13 -14.78
C LEU A 243 10.99 13.87 -15.38
N VAL A 244 10.04 13.38 -14.59
CA VAL A 244 8.64 13.27 -15.01
C VAL A 244 7.78 14.29 -14.28
N LEU A 245 6.88 14.93 -15.04
CA LEU A 245 5.91 15.91 -14.56
C LEU A 245 4.51 15.49 -15.04
N ALA A 246 3.62 15.15 -14.12
CA ALA A 246 2.26 14.71 -14.42
C ALA A 246 1.24 15.59 -13.69
N GLY A 247 0.44 16.38 -14.41
CA GLY A 247 -0.56 17.28 -13.82
C GLY A 247 -0.79 18.59 -14.57
N ASP A 248 -1.18 19.65 -13.86
CA ASP A 248 -1.66 20.94 -14.40
C ASP A 248 -0.52 21.82 -14.96
N ILE A 249 0.23 21.25 -15.89
CA ILE A 249 1.41 21.81 -16.54
C ILE A 249 1.42 21.44 -18.03
N GLY A 250 1.74 22.39 -18.91
CA GLY A 250 1.91 22.16 -20.36
C GLY A 250 3.38 22.05 -20.77
N GLU A 251 3.66 21.43 -21.92
CA GLU A 251 5.05 21.26 -22.43
C GLU A 251 5.84 22.57 -22.50
N ASP A 252 5.27 23.64 -23.05
CA ASP A 252 5.94 24.96 -23.16
C ASP A 252 6.34 25.52 -21.79
N GLU A 253 5.49 25.32 -20.79
CA GLU A 253 5.75 25.75 -19.42
C GLU A 253 6.80 24.86 -18.75
N ALA A 254 6.66 23.54 -18.84
CA ALA A 254 7.65 22.57 -18.37
C ALA A 254 9.04 22.88 -18.95
N ARG A 255 9.13 23.06 -20.27
CA ARG A 255 10.37 23.44 -20.96
C ARG A 255 10.95 24.73 -20.41
N ARG A 256 10.13 25.77 -20.17
CA ARG A 256 10.55 27.04 -19.55
C ARG A 256 11.11 26.85 -18.14
N VAL A 257 10.36 26.18 -17.24
CA VAL A 257 10.75 26.06 -15.82
C VAL A 257 11.90 25.08 -15.62
N VAL A 258 11.90 23.94 -16.32
CA VAL A 258 12.96 22.95 -16.19
C VAL A 258 14.27 23.49 -16.79
N THR A 259 14.24 24.19 -17.93
CA THR A 259 15.44 24.87 -18.47
C THR A 259 15.97 25.93 -17.49
N LYS A 260 15.09 26.69 -16.82
CA LYS A 260 15.46 27.72 -15.83
C LYS A 260 16.22 27.14 -14.64
N TYR A 261 15.80 25.98 -14.12
CA TYR A 261 16.36 25.39 -12.90
C TYR A 261 17.48 24.37 -13.19
N PHE A 262 17.24 23.42 -14.08
CA PHE A 262 18.19 22.33 -14.37
C PHE A 262 19.18 22.66 -15.48
N GLY A 263 18.86 23.58 -16.40
CA GLY A 263 19.67 23.81 -17.61
C GLY A 263 21.09 24.33 -17.38
N ALA A 264 21.39 24.85 -16.18
CA ALA A 264 22.73 25.29 -15.79
C ALA A 264 23.56 24.17 -15.10
N ILE A 265 22.96 23.04 -14.75
CA ILE A 265 23.66 21.91 -14.13
C ILE A 265 24.52 21.24 -15.21
N PRO A 266 25.84 21.04 -14.99
CA PRO A 266 26.70 20.37 -15.97
C PRO A 266 26.25 18.94 -16.26
N ARG A 267 26.46 18.48 -17.50
CA ARG A 267 26.39 17.05 -17.84
C ARG A 267 27.39 16.27 -16.96
N GLY A 268 26.96 15.17 -16.36
CA GLY A 268 27.82 14.24 -15.62
C GLY A 268 28.56 13.27 -16.56
N PRO A 269 29.29 12.29 -16.00
CA PRO A 269 29.83 11.17 -16.76
C PRO A 269 28.73 10.37 -17.46
N GLU A 270 29.09 9.63 -18.51
CA GLU A 270 28.19 8.59 -19.05
C GLU A 270 28.18 7.40 -18.10
N ASN A 271 26.99 6.90 -17.79
CA ASN A 271 26.83 5.75 -16.92
C ASN A 271 27.29 4.47 -17.66
N PRO A 272 28.11 3.60 -17.04
CA PRO A 272 28.60 2.38 -17.70
C PRO A 272 27.47 1.37 -17.89
N GLU A 273 27.45 0.69 -19.04
CA GLU A 273 26.51 -0.41 -19.27
C GLU A 273 26.87 -1.60 -18.36
N ILE A 274 25.95 -1.96 -17.46
CA ILE A 274 26.11 -3.08 -16.54
C ILE A 274 25.59 -4.36 -17.21
N VAL A 275 26.50 -5.31 -17.39
CA VAL A 275 26.21 -6.65 -17.90
C VAL A 275 25.98 -7.60 -16.73
N ALA A 276 24.73 -8.01 -16.50
CA ALA A 276 24.34 -8.98 -15.48
C ALA A 276 23.80 -10.26 -16.15
N PRO A 277 24.65 -11.27 -16.44
CA PRO A 277 24.20 -12.49 -17.10
C PRO A 277 23.39 -13.36 -16.12
N VAL A 278 22.19 -13.81 -16.53
CA VAL A 278 21.32 -14.64 -15.68
C VAL A 278 22.07 -15.89 -15.18
N PRO A 279 22.36 -16.01 -13.87
CA PRO A 279 23.12 -17.14 -13.36
C PRO A 279 22.32 -18.43 -13.47
N THR A 280 23.03 -19.55 -13.64
CA THR A 280 22.45 -20.89 -13.59
C THR A 280 23.19 -21.66 -12.50
N LEU A 281 22.45 -22.21 -11.53
CA LEU A 281 23.04 -23.13 -10.57
C LEU A 281 23.57 -24.38 -11.30
N PRO A 282 24.71 -24.97 -10.88
CA PRO A 282 25.28 -26.13 -11.54
C PRO A 282 24.41 -27.39 -11.37
N GLU A 283 23.75 -27.50 -10.21
CA GLU A 283 22.78 -28.54 -9.86
C GLU A 283 21.76 -27.98 -8.85
N ARG A 284 20.75 -28.77 -8.45
CA ARG A 284 19.79 -28.35 -7.43
C ARG A 284 20.52 -28.23 -6.09
N ILE A 285 20.23 -27.18 -5.35
CA ILE A 285 20.74 -26.95 -3.99
C ILE A 285 19.56 -27.04 -3.03
N ASP A 286 19.58 -28.03 -2.14
CA ASP A 286 18.63 -28.17 -1.03
C ASP A 286 19.28 -27.68 0.27
N GLU A 287 18.68 -26.69 0.93
CA GLU A 287 19.17 -26.09 2.17
C GLU A 287 18.06 -26.09 3.26
N THR A 288 18.45 -26.22 4.52
CA THR A 288 17.54 -26.08 5.66
C THR A 288 18.17 -25.19 6.73
N VAL A 289 17.44 -24.16 7.14
CA VAL A 289 17.90 -23.15 8.11
C VAL A 289 16.89 -22.99 9.25
N THR A 290 17.36 -22.55 10.42
CA THR A 290 16.48 -22.22 11.55
C THR A 290 16.22 -20.72 11.65
N ALA A 291 14.98 -20.36 11.97
CA ALA A 291 14.54 -19.00 12.27
C ALA A 291 13.42 -19.02 13.33
N PRO A 292 13.18 -17.91 14.05
CA PRO A 292 12.13 -17.83 15.08
C PRO A 292 10.73 -17.70 14.45
N VAL A 293 10.35 -18.70 13.66
CA VAL A 293 9.04 -18.88 13.03
C VAL A 293 8.25 -19.95 13.78
N THR A 294 6.92 -19.87 13.74
CA THR A 294 6.02 -20.84 14.41
C THR A 294 5.82 -22.13 13.62
N GLN A 295 5.87 -22.05 12.29
CA GLN A 295 5.62 -23.14 11.36
C GLN A 295 6.73 -23.20 10.29
N PRO A 296 7.03 -24.36 9.68
CA PRO A 296 8.01 -24.45 8.60
C PRO A 296 7.57 -23.72 7.32
N THR A 297 8.49 -23.04 6.65
CA THR A 297 8.27 -22.39 5.34
C THR A 297 9.11 -23.07 4.28
N ILE A 298 8.54 -23.39 3.12
CA ILE A 298 9.24 -23.98 1.99
C ILE A 298 9.31 -22.97 0.84
N VAL A 299 10.49 -22.83 0.24
CA VAL A 299 10.77 -21.91 -0.85
C VAL A 299 11.43 -22.66 -2.02
N ARG A 300 11.09 -22.26 -3.24
CA ARG A 300 11.75 -22.68 -4.49
C ARG A 300 12.03 -21.43 -5.31
N THR A 301 13.29 -21.15 -5.62
CA THR A 301 13.66 -19.96 -6.41
C THR A 301 14.59 -20.31 -7.57
N TRP A 302 14.35 -19.64 -8.69
CA TRP A 302 15.21 -19.62 -9.87
C TRP A 302 15.62 -18.17 -10.17
N ALA A 303 16.88 -17.93 -10.51
CA ALA A 303 17.27 -16.69 -11.18
C ALA A 303 16.73 -16.70 -12.62
N VAL A 304 16.10 -15.63 -13.06
CA VAL A 304 15.42 -15.49 -14.36
C VAL A 304 15.89 -14.20 -15.08
N PRO A 305 15.49 -13.91 -16.33
CA PRO A 305 16.01 -12.74 -17.03
C PRO A 305 15.29 -11.46 -16.59
N GLY A 306 15.88 -10.32 -16.94
CA GLY A 306 15.31 -9.02 -16.64
C GLY A 306 14.37 -8.49 -17.71
N TYR A 307 13.95 -7.25 -17.50
CA TYR A 307 13.02 -6.51 -18.34
C TYR A 307 13.54 -6.25 -19.77
N ASP A 308 14.84 -6.42 -20.01
CA ASP A 308 15.47 -6.43 -21.32
C ASP A 308 15.15 -7.69 -22.16
N ASN A 309 14.45 -8.67 -21.59
CA ASN A 309 14.01 -9.89 -22.25
C ASN A 309 12.50 -10.12 -22.03
N THR A 310 11.75 -10.33 -23.12
CA THR A 310 10.30 -10.60 -23.09
C THR A 310 9.90 -11.86 -22.32
N ASP A 311 10.85 -12.78 -22.08
CA ASP A 311 10.62 -13.92 -21.18
C ASP A 311 10.23 -13.49 -19.75
N ALA A 312 10.71 -12.33 -19.26
CA ALA A 312 10.37 -11.84 -17.92
C ALA A 312 8.87 -11.52 -17.81
N LEU A 313 8.31 -10.85 -18.82
CA LEU A 313 6.87 -10.63 -18.95
C LEU A 313 6.11 -11.94 -19.12
N GLY A 314 6.67 -12.91 -19.85
CA GLY A 314 6.10 -14.26 -19.94
C GLY A 314 6.06 -14.98 -18.58
N LEU A 315 7.01 -14.70 -17.69
CA LEU A 315 7.05 -15.28 -16.34
C LEU A 315 6.03 -14.69 -15.39
N ASP A 316 5.57 -13.45 -15.59
CA ASP A 316 4.43 -12.89 -14.84
C ASP A 316 3.16 -13.71 -15.09
N VAL A 317 2.89 -14.10 -16.35
CA VAL A 317 1.78 -15.00 -16.73
C VAL A 317 1.94 -16.38 -16.07
N VAL A 318 3.18 -16.87 -16.01
CA VAL A 318 3.50 -18.17 -15.39
C VAL A 318 3.27 -18.15 -13.89
N ALA A 319 3.68 -17.09 -13.19
CA ALA A 319 3.36 -16.89 -11.78
C ALA A 319 1.84 -16.83 -11.60
N GLY A 320 1.19 -15.99 -12.42
CA GLY A 320 -0.24 -15.84 -12.54
C GLY A 320 -1.03 -17.14 -12.44
N VAL A 321 -0.84 -17.99 -13.44
CA VAL A 321 -1.55 -19.27 -13.58
C VAL A 321 -1.10 -20.32 -12.55
N LEU A 322 0.16 -20.28 -12.10
CA LEU A 322 0.68 -21.27 -11.18
C LEU A 322 0.20 -21.06 -9.73
N GLY A 323 0.09 -19.80 -9.29
CA GLY A 323 -0.26 -19.49 -7.89
C GLY A 323 -0.60 -18.04 -7.55
N GLN A 324 -1.13 -17.22 -8.47
CA GLN A 324 -1.69 -15.90 -8.13
C GLN A 324 -3.20 -15.76 -8.41
N ILE A 325 -3.75 -16.53 -9.35
CA ILE A 325 -5.20 -16.60 -9.56
C ILE A 325 -5.87 -17.54 -8.54
N ASP A 326 -7.14 -17.29 -8.24
CA ASP A 326 -7.87 -18.08 -7.24
C ASP A 326 -8.08 -19.53 -7.68
N ASN A 327 -7.85 -20.48 -6.77
CA ASN A 327 -7.83 -21.92 -7.06
C ASN A 327 -6.83 -22.30 -8.19
N ALA A 328 -5.73 -21.54 -8.34
CA ALA A 328 -4.58 -21.89 -9.16
C ALA A 328 -4.01 -23.27 -8.79
N LEU A 329 -3.13 -23.81 -9.65
CA LEU A 329 -2.67 -25.20 -9.51
C LEU A 329 -2.00 -25.49 -8.15
N LEU A 330 -1.21 -24.55 -7.60
CA LEU A 330 -0.61 -24.72 -6.28
C LEU A 330 -1.64 -24.72 -5.16
N ASP A 331 -2.50 -23.70 -5.05
CA ASP A 331 -3.57 -23.61 -4.04
C ASP A 331 -4.48 -24.84 -4.08
N ARG A 332 -5.03 -25.13 -5.26
CA ARG A 332 -5.96 -26.25 -5.46
C ARG A 332 -5.38 -27.57 -4.99
N VAL A 333 -4.16 -27.91 -5.42
CA VAL A 333 -3.56 -29.22 -5.12
C VAL A 333 -2.99 -29.27 -3.70
N LEU A 334 -2.32 -28.22 -3.24
CA LEU A 334 -1.48 -28.27 -2.03
C LEU A 334 -2.18 -27.75 -0.77
N VAL A 335 -3.08 -26.76 -0.90
CA VAL A 335 -3.86 -26.19 0.21
C VAL A 335 -5.23 -26.89 0.29
N ARG A 336 -5.99 -26.93 -0.81
CA ARG A 336 -7.38 -27.44 -0.81
C ARG A 336 -7.48 -28.97 -0.83
N GLU A 337 -6.89 -29.62 -1.84
CA GLU A 337 -6.98 -31.08 -2.03
C GLU A 337 -6.11 -31.88 -1.05
N ARG A 338 -4.80 -31.56 -0.95
CA ARG A 338 -3.85 -32.33 -0.11
C ARG A 338 -3.67 -31.80 1.31
N LYS A 339 -4.04 -30.55 1.60
CA LYS A 339 -3.93 -29.90 2.93
C LYS A 339 -2.52 -30.01 3.54
N LEU A 340 -1.50 -29.74 2.73
CA LEU A 340 -0.08 -29.79 3.12
C LEU A 340 0.50 -28.41 3.44
N PHE A 341 -0.18 -27.36 3.00
CA PHE A 341 0.18 -25.96 3.20
C PHE A 341 -1.04 -25.19 3.68
N ASP A 342 -0.85 -24.24 4.60
CA ASP A 342 -1.90 -23.31 5.01
C ASP A 342 -2.06 -22.16 3.98
N GLY A 343 -0.99 -21.84 3.26
CA GLY A 343 -1.00 -20.94 2.10
C GLY A 343 0.24 -21.13 1.24
N ILE A 344 0.11 -20.92 -0.08
CA ILE A 344 1.22 -20.99 -1.03
C ILE A 344 0.97 -20.07 -2.22
N GLY A 345 2.01 -19.38 -2.70
CA GLY A 345 1.91 -18.45 -3.82
C GLY A 345 3.20 -18.33 -4.62
N THR A 346 3.15 -17.54 -5.69
CA THR A 346 4.26 -17.32 -6.62
C THR A 346 4.51 -15.85 -6.92
N GLU A 347 5.78 -15.49 -7.06
CA GLU A 347 6.25 -14.15 -7.38
C GLU A 347 7.24 -14.20 -8.55
N ASN A 348 7.15 -13.23 -9.47
CA ASN A 348 8.18 -12.96 -10.47
C ASN A 348 8.72 -11.55 -10.24
N SER A 349 9.90 -11.46 -9.64
CA SER A 349 10.55 -10.20 -9.29
C SER A 349 11.49 -9.80 -10.44
N THR A 350 11.03 -8.93 -11.34
CA THR A 350 11.77 -8.50 -12.54
C THR A 350 12.63 -7.26 -12.25
N LEU A 351 13.94 -7.37 -12.49
CA LEU A 351 14.93 -6.27 -12.47
C LEU A 351 15.29 -5.86 -13.91
N ALA A 352 16.09 -4.81 -14.08
CA ALA A 352 16.42 -4.28 -15.41
C ALA A 352 17.21 -5.26 -16.29
N ARG A 353 18.04 -6.14 -15.70
CA ARG A 353 18.91 -7.11 -16.42
C ARG A 353 18.88 -8.53 -15.85
N GLY A 354 18.05 -8.78 -14.83
CA GLY A 354 17.89 -10.09 -14.19
C GLY A 354 16.60 -10.16 -13.41
N GLY A 355 16.41 -11.18 -12.57
CA GLY A 355 15.23 -11.30 -11.72
C GLY A 355 15.17 -12.64 -11.00
N THR A 356 14.15 -12.83 -10.18
CA THR A 356 13.88 -14.09 -9.48
C THR A 356 12.44 -14.53 -9.67
N PHE A 357 12.26 -15.81 -10.04
CA PHE A 357 10.96 -16.46 -9.92
C PHE A 357 10.94 -17.28 -8.64
N THR A 358 10.01 -17.00 -7.73
CA THR A 358 9.93 -17.61 -6.40
C THR A 358 8.58 -18.26 -6.20
N ILE A 359 8.57 -19.46 -5.62
CA ILE A 359 7.39 -20.11 -5.05
C ILE A 359 7.64 -20.22 -3.54
N ARG A 360 6.71 -19.71 -2.72
CA ARG A 360 6.82 -19.74 -1.25
C ARG A 360 5.51 -20.26 -0.66
N GLY A 361 5.60 -21.22 0.26
CA GLY A 361 4.45 -21.76 0.98
C GLY A 361 4.73 -22.05 2.44
N GLN A 362 3.70 -21.85 3.26
CA GLN A 362 3.71 -22.13 4.69
C GLN A 362 3.16 -23.54 4.94
N VAL A 363 3.96 -24.43 5.55
CA VAL A 363 3.61 -25.84 5.78
C VAL A 363 2.57 -25.93 6.89
N ALA A 364 1.49 -26.68 6.64
CA ALA A 364 0.39 -26.83 7.59
C ALA A 364 0.82 -27.54 8.88
N GLU A 365 0.14 -27.23 9.99
CA GLU A 365 0.48 -27.80 11.31
C GLU A 365 0.52 -29.33 11.29
N GLY A 366 1.57 -29.92 11.89
CA GLY A 366 1.75 -31.37 11.98
C GLY A 366 2.18 -32.06 10.67
N VAL A 367 2.30 -31.35 9.55
CA VAL A 367 2.79 -31.89 8.28
C VAL A 367 4.32 -31.90 8.26
N ASP A 368 4.90 -33.01 7.81
CA ASP A 368 6.35 -33.15 7.57
C ASP A 368 6.80 -32.26 6.38
N PRO A 369 7.74 -31.32 6.58
CA PRO A 369 8.25 -30.47 5.51
C PRO A 369 8.88 -31.24 4.34
N GLU A 370 9.44 -32.44 4.56
CA GLU A 370 9.95 -33.26 3.45
C GLU A 370 8.80 -33.74 2.54
N VAL A 371 7.68 -34.13 3.15
CA VAL A 371 6.47 -34.55 2.43
C VAL A 371 5.81 -33.38 1.70
N ALA A 372 5.71 -32.22 2.35
CA ALA A 372 5.18 -31.00 1.74
C ALA A 372 6.08 -30.49 0.59
N GLY A 373 7.40 -30.48 0.80
CA GLY A 373 8.39 -30.06 -0.21
C GLY A 373 8.40 -30.97 -1.43
N LYS A 374 8.31 -32.29 -1.23
CA LYS A 374 8.16 -33.25 -2.32
C LYS A 374 6.84 -33.07 -3.06
N ALA A 375 5.73 -32.81 -2.35
CA ALA A 375 4.44 -32.53 -2.97
C ALA A 375 4.47 -31.27 -3.84
N LEU A 376 5.17 -30.23 -3.40
CA LEU A 376 5.41 -29.03 -4.19
C LEU A 376 6.22 -29.35 -5.46
N ASP A 377 7.33 -30.07 -5.33
CA ASP A 377 8.15 -30.49 -6.48
C ASP A 377 7.35 -31.39 -7.47
N GLU A 378 6.44 -32.24 -6.97
CA GLU A 378 5.47 -33.02 -7.78
C GLU A 378 4.48 -32.12 -8.54
N THR A 379 3.90 -31.10 -7.89
CA THR A 379 2.94 -30.18 -8.52
C THR A 379 3.61 -29.24 -9.53
N ILE A 380 4.86 -28.81 -9.30
CA ILE A 380 5.67 -28.09 -10.30
C ILE A 380 5.91 -28.98 -11.52
N ALA A 381 6.28 -30.26 -11.33
CA ALA A 381 6.44 -31.19 -12.43
C ALA A 381 5.12 -31.44 -13.20
N GLN A 382 3.98 -31.47 -12.50
CA GLN A 382 2.65 -31.53 -13.12
C GLN A 382 2.41 -30.31 -14.02
N PHE A 383 2.66 -29.09 -13.52
CA PHE A 383 2.55 -27.85 -14.29
C PHE A 383 3.40 -27.90 -15.57
N LEU A 384 4.66 -28.28 -15.46
CA LEU A 384 5.60 -28.36 -16.58
C LEU A 384 5.27 -29.49 -17.58
N SER A 385 4.27 -30.34 -17.29
CA SER A 385 3.72 -31.37 -18.18
C SER A 385 2.34 -31.03 -18.75
N ARG A 386 1.59 -30.11 -18.12
CA ARG A 386 0.24 -29.70 -18.51
C ARG A 386 0.24 -28.26 -19.03
N LYS A 387 -0.11 -28.09 -20.31
CA LYS A 387 -0.42 -26.76 -20.85
C LYS A 387 -1.58 -26.12 -20.08
N PRO A 388 -1.48 -24.84 -19.66
CA PRO A 388 -2.61 -24.09 -19.11
C PRO A 388 -3.85 -24.08 -20.02
N THR A 389 -5.00 -23.74 -19.44
CA THR A 389 -6.23 -23.45 -20.19
C THR A 389 -6.26 -21.98 -20.64
N GLU A 390 -7.10 -21.67 -21.62
CA GLU A 390 -7.36 -20.29 -22.05
C GLU A 390 -8.03 -19.47 -20.94
N ASP A 391 -8.87 -20.11 -20.10
CA ASP A 391 -9.51 -19.49 -18.94
C ASP A 391 -8.50 -19.11 -17.84
N GLU A 392 -7.56 -20.01 -17.53
CA GLU A 392 -6.47 -19.76 -16.57
C GLU A 392 -5.64 -18.53 -16.98
N VAL A 393 -5.24 -18.43 -18.26
CA VAL A 393 -4.48 -17.28 -18.77
C VAL A 393 -5.36 -16.02 -18.79
N THR A 394 -6.60 -16.10 -19.29
CA THR A 394 -7.47 -14.93 -19.45
C THR A 394 -7.81 -14.29 -18.10
N ARG A 395 -8.12 -15.10 -17.07
CA ARG A 395 -8.38 -14.61 -15.70
C ARG A 395 -7.20 -13.80 -15.16
N TRP A 396 -5.98 -14.30 -15.31
CA TRP A 396 -4.78 -13.57 -14.89
C TRP A 396 -4.57 -12.28 -15.68
N VAL A 397 -4.69 -12.31 -17.02
CA VAL A 397 -4.50 -11.11 -17.84
C VAL A 397 -5.55 -10.05 -17.51
N THR A 398 -6.82 -10.42 -17.32
CA THR A 398 -7.87 -9.47 -16.89
C THR A 398 -7.53 -8.85 -15.53
N ARG A 399 -7.15 -9.66 -14.54
CA ARG A 399 -6.71 -9.20 -13.21
C ARG A 399 -5.53 -8.23 -13.28
N PHE A 400 -4.51 -8.55 -14.09
CA PHE A 400 -3.36 -7.66 -14.33
C PHE A 400 -3.78 -6.33 -14.97
N VAL A 401 -4.53 -6.39 -16.07
CA VAL A 401 -4.91 -5.19 -16.85
C VAL A 401 -5.81 -4.26 -16.03
N VAL A 402 -6.73 -4.80 -15.23
CA VAL A 402 -7.55 -4.01 -14.31
C VAL A 402 -6.70 -3.35 -13.22
N GLY A 403 -5.84 -4.11 -12.55
CA GLY A 403 -4.96 -3.54 -11.51
C GLY A 403 -4.04 -2.45 -12.07
N TYR A 404 -3.51 -2.65 -13.28
CA TYR A 404 -2.74 -1.64 -13.98
C TYR A 404 -3.56 -0.37 -14.27
N ALA A 405 -4.79 -0.52 -14.80
CA ALA A 405 -5.67 0.59 -15.13
C ALA A 405 -6.09 1.41 -13.89
N MET A 406 -6.35 0.75 -12.77
CA MET A 406 -6.59 1.41 -11.48
C MET A 406 -5.37 2.20 -11.01
N GLY A 407 -4.16 1.65 -11.15
CA GLY A 407 -2.91 2.37 -10.86
C GLY A 407 -2.76 3.67 -11.66
N GLN A 408 -3.36 3.72 -12.86
CA GLN A 408 -3.40 4.93 -13.70
C GLN A 408 -4.45 5.95 -13.27
N GLU A 409 -5.15 5.80 -12.13
CA GLU A 409 -6.06 6.86 -11.63
C GLU A 409 -5.30 8.08 -11.10
N SER A 410 -4.16 7.88 -10.44
CA SER A 410 -3.37 8.95 -9.83
C SER A 410 -2.37 9.60 -10.80
N LEU A 411 -2.08 10.89 -10.59
CA LEU A 411 -1.04 11.60 -11.34
C LEU A 411 0.34 10.94 -11.15
N ALA A 412 0.65 10.53 -9.92
CA ALA A 412 1.90 9.86 -9.58
C ALA A 412 2.03 8.49 -10.28
N GLY A 413 0.95 7.69 -10.33
CA GLY A 413 0.95 6.41 -11.04
C GLY A 413 1.19 6.57 -12.54
N ARG A 414 0.54 7.56 -13.19
CA ARG A 414 0.78 7.90 -14.60
C ARG A 414 2.22 8.36 -14.84
N GLY A 415 2.78 9.21 -13.96
CA GLY A 415 4.17 9.65 -14.02
C GLY A 415 5.18 8.50 -13.85
N GLN A 416 4.95 7.64 -12.86
CA GLN A 416 5.78 6.47 -12.57
C GLN A 416 5.80 5.48 -13.73
N ALA A 417 4.65 5.20 -14.37
CA ALA A 417 4.58 4.30 -15.53
C ALA A 417 5.51 4.75 -16.67
N LEU A 418 5.47 6.04 -17.02
CA LEU A 418 6.30 6.64 -18.07
C LEU A 418 7.80 6.63 -17.70
N ALA A 419 8.13 7.04 -16.46
CA ALA A 419 9.51 7.14 -16.00
C ALA A 419 10.18 5.77 -15.83
N ASN A 420 9.44 4.75 -15.34
CA ASN A 420 9.98 3.43 -15.07
C ASN A 420 10.41 2.69 -16.35
N GLY A 421 9.57 2.71 -17.39
CA GLY A 421 9.95 2.17 -18.71
C GLY A 421 11.17 2.87 -19.30
N LYS A 422 11.22 4.21 -19.14
CA LYS A 422 12.33 5.01 -19.64
C LYS A 422 13.65 4.75 -18.92
N VAL A 423 13.67 4.64 -17.59
CA VAL A 423 14.91 4.47 -16.81
C VAL A 423 15.47 3.05 -16.92
N LEU A 424 14.63 2.01 -16.92
CA LEU A 424 15.12 0.61 -16.87
C LEU A 424 15.59 0.10 -18.25
N ILE A 425 14.90 0.50 -19.33
CA ILE A 425 15.10 -0.04 -20.69
C ILE A 425 15.05 1.01 -21.81
N GLY A 426 14.96 2.30 -21.49
CA GLY A 426 15.00 3.38 -22.49
C GLY A 426 13.68 3.67 -23.22
N ASP A 427 12.58 3.03 -22.83
CA ASP A 427 11.31 3.02 -23.57
C ASP A 427 10.16 3.63 -22.74
N THR A 428 9.78 4.86 -23.07
CA THR A 428 8.67 5.58 -22.39
C THR A 428 7.29 4.97 -22.72
N ASP A 429 7.16 4.29 -23.86
CA ASP A 429 5.93 3.60 -24.29
C ASP A 429 5.87 2.14 -23.76
N ALA A 430 6.83 1.72 -22.92
CA ALA A 430 6.93 0.33 -22.44
C ALA A 430 5.65 -0.17 -21.77
N TYR A 431 4.93 0.69 -21.04
CA TYR A 431 3.64 0.32 -20.45
C TYR A 431 2.63 -0.16 -21.51
N ARG A 432 2.49 0.57 -22.63
CA ARG A 432 1.57 0.25 -23.71
C ARG A 432 2.00 -1.04 -24.42
N ARG A 433 3.31 -1.22 -24.59
CA ARG A 433 3.91 -2.44 -25.14
C ARG A 433 3.61 -3.66 -24.26
N ASP A 434 3.73 -3.53 -22.94
CA ASP A 434 3.59 -4.63 -21.98
C ASP A 434 2.13 -5.03 -21.79
N ILE A 435 1.22 -4.08 -21.59
CA ILE A 435 -0.24 -4.36 -21.57
C ILE A 435 -0.65 -5.09 -22.85
N ALA A 436 -0.17 -4.64 -24.01
CA ALA A 436 -0.43 -5.29 -25.29
C ALA A 436 0.29 -6.64 -25.45
N PHE A 437 1.41 -6.87 -24.75
CA PHE A 437 2.07 -8.18 -24.67
C PHE A 437 1.21 -9.16 -23.87
N TYR A 438 0.75 -8.77 -22.67
CA TYR A 438 -0.11 -9.58 -21.80
C TYR A 438 -1.46 -9.90 -22.47
N ALA A 439 -2.11 -8.91 -23.08
CA ALA A 439 -3.39 -9.07 -23.80
C ALA A 439 -3.34 -10.10 -24.95
N ARG A 440 -2.15 -10.45 -25.46
CA ARG A 440 -1.95 -11.42 -26.54
C ARG A 440 -1.36 -12.76 -26.07
N GLN A 441 -1.16 -12.97 -24.77
CA GLN A 441 -0.56 -14.21 -24.28
C GLN A 441 -1.48 -15.39 -24.52
N THR A 442 -0.91 -16.47 -25.09
CA THR A 442 -1.62 -17.74 -25.23
C THR A 442 -1.15 -18.72 -24.14
N PRO A 443 -1.94 -19.76 -23.86
CA PRO A 443 -1.48 -20.85 -23.00
C PRO A 443 -0.26 -21.61 -23.55
N GLN A 444 0.13 -21.41 -24.82
CA GLN A 444 1.38 -21.96 -25.35
C GLN A 444 2.59 -21.18 -24.86
N ASP A 445 2.50 -19.85 -24.88
CA ASP A 445 3.60 -18.95 -24.52
C ASP A 445 3.96 -19.11 -23.04
N ALA A 446 2.94 -19.16 -22.17
CA ALA A 446 3.11 -19.47 -20.74
C ALA A 446 3.75 -20.86 -20.52
N PHE A 447 3.29 -21.89 -21.24
CA PHE A 447 3.83 -23.24 -21.09
C PHE A 447 5.30 -23.36 -21.53
N ASP A 448 5.65 -22.77 -22.68
CA ASP A 448 7.02 -22.81 -23.19
C ASP A 448 7.97 -21.94 -22.35
N THR A 449 7.49 -20.80 -21.82
CA THR A 449 8.24 -19.95 -20.89
C THR A 449 8.51 -20.65 -19.55
N ALA A 450 7.48 -21.26 -18.95
CA ALA A 450 7.63 -22.06 -17.74
C ALA A 450 8.64 -23.20 -17.92
N ARG A 451 8.56 -23.92 -19.05
CA ARG A 451 9.51 -25.00 -19.35
C ARG A 451 10.93 -24.52 -19.64
N LYS A 452 11.11 -23.32 -20.17
CA LYS A 452 12.43 -22.71 -20.42
C LYS A 452 13.15 -22.36 -19.11
N TRP A 453 12.44 -21.84 -18.12
CA TRP A 453 13.04 -21.29 -16.90
C TRP A 453 12.94 -22.21 -15.68
N LEU A 454 11.78 -22.80 -15.39
CA LEU A 454 11.54 -23.59 -14.18
C LEU A 454 12.05 -25.05 -14.27
N THR A 455 12.55 -25.48 -15.44
CA THR A 455 13.30 -26.74 -15.57
C THR A 455 14.80 -26.61 -15.26
N ARG A 456 15.28 -25.38 -15.03
CA ARG A 456 16.67 -25.13 -14.63
C ARG A 456 16.87 -25.56 -13.16
N PRO A 457 18.10 -25.85 -12.73
CA PRO A 457 18.34 -26.27 -11.36
C PRO A 457 17.90 -25.19 -10.37
N VAL A 458 17.18 -25.62 -9.33
CA VAL A 458 16.44 -24.77 -8.39
C VAL A 458 17.20 -24.62 -7.08
N TYR A 459 17.07 -23.45 -6.43
CA TYR A 459 17.40 -23.30 -5.02
C TYR A 459 16.18 -23.66 -4.18
N ALA A 460 16.30 -24.70 -3.36
CA ALA A 460 15.24 -25.27 -2.53
C ALA A 460 15.56 -25.06 -1.05
N LEU A 461 14.96 -24.02 -0.46
CA LEU A 461 15.15 -23.67 0.95
C LEU A 461 13.97 -24.17 1.79
N THR A 462 14.27 -24.70 2.97
CA THR A 462 13.29 -24.94 4.04
C THR A 462 13.69 -24.17 5.29
N VAL A 463 12.84 -23.27 5.75
CA VAL A 463 13.00 -22.57 7.03
C VAL A 463 12.22 -23.35 8.07
N VAL A 464 12.84 -23.73 9.19
CA VAL A 464 12.19 -24.45 10.30
C VAL A 464 12.26 -23.65 11.61
N PRO A 465 11.30 -23.84 12.54
CA PRO A 465 11.35 -23.22 13.87
C PRO A 465 12.66 -23.48 14.61
N GLY A 466 13.29 -22.41 15.12
CA GLY A 466 14.49 -22.49 15.96
C GLY A 466 15.14 -21.12 16.19
N ALA A 467 16.31 -21.09 16.82
CA ALA A 467 17.09 -19.85 16.92
C ALA A 467 17.55 -19.39 15.51
N ARG A 468 17.54 -18.08 15.24
CA ARG A 468 18.09 -17.53 13.99
C ARG A 468 19.58 -17.87 13.91
N ILE A 469 20.01 -18.47 12.81
CA ILE A 469 21.44 -18.48 12.46
C ILE A 469 21.76 -17.10 11.89
N VAL A 470 22.24 -16.20 12.77
CA VAL A 470 22.92 -14.98 12.33
C VAL A 470 24.31 -15.40 11.87
N GLU A 471 24.51 -15.48 10.55
CA GLU A 471 25.88 -15.44 10.02
C GLU A 471 26.37 -14.00 10.13
N GLU A 472 27.65 -13.83 10.48
CA GLU A 472 28.29 -12.52 10.31
C GLU A 472 28.15 -12.14 8.83
N ASP A 473 27.64 -10.92 8.55
CA ASP A 473 27.73 -10.29 7.21
C ASP A 473 29.11 -10.64 6.63
N ALA A 474 29.19 -11.11 5.37
CA ALA A 474 30.34 -11.85 4.82
C ALA A 474 31.66 -11.04 4.67
N ALA A 475 32.17 -10.55 5.80
CA ALA A 475 33.30 -9.67 6.02
C ALA A 475 34.53 -10.47 6.46
N THR A 476 34.69 -11.68 5.90
CA THR A 476 35.94 -12.48 6.00
C THR A 476 36.61 -12.64 4.63
N ARG A 477 36.57 -11.60 3.79
CA ARG A 477 37.54 -11.46 2.67
C ARG A 477 38.86 -10.92 3.23
N SER A 478 39.76 -11.84 3.60
CA SER A 478 41.14 -11.50 3.93
C SER A 478 41.97 -11.18 2.69
N GLU A 479 42.77 -10.13 2.81
CA GLU A 479 43.83 -9.66 1.91
C GLU A 479 43.41 -9.01 0.57
N THR A 480 43.84 -7.76 0.45
CA THR A 480 43.71 -6.83 -0.68
C THR A 480 44.19 -7.41 -2.02
N PRO A 481 43.48 -7.07 -3.11
CA PRO A 481 44.17 -6.54 -4.29
C PRO A 481 43.71 -5.10 -4.60
N SER A 482 44.68 -4.22 -4.82
CA SER A 482 44.54 -2.80 -5.19
C SER A 482 43.25 -2.44 -5.95
N ALA A 483 42.49 -1.49 -5.40
CA ALA A 483 41.49 -0.74 -6.16
C ALA A 483 42.13 -0.21 -7.46
N GLN A 484 41.54 -0.56 -8.61
CA GLN A 484 41.87 0.09 -9.87
C GLN A 484 41.04 1.36 -9.96
N THR A 485 41.58 2.46 -9.42
CA THR A 485 41.03 3.80 -9.64
C THR A 485 40.94 4.06 -11.15
N PRO A 486 39.76 4.35 -11.72
CA PRO A 486 39.68 4.87 -13.08
C PRO A 486 40.47 6.16 -13.14
N SER A 487 41.47 6.24 -14.01
CA SER A 487 42.32 7.42 -14.15
C SER A 487 41.60 8.53 -14.93
N THR A 488 40.64 9.19 -14.29
CA THR A 488 40.26 10.55 -14.67
C THR A 488 41.28 11.53 -14.11
N GLU A 489 41.81 12.42 -14.96
CA GLU A 489 42.59 13.58 -14.53
C GLU A 489 41.67 14.57 -13.80
N ALA A 490 41.33 14.25 -12.55
CA ALA A 490 40.64 15.16 -11.66
C ALA A 490 41.54 16.38 -11.41
N SER A 491 41.12 17.54 -11.90
CA SER A 491 41.80 18.81 -11.67
C SER A 491 41.85 19.10 -10.17
N THR A 492 43.01 18.91 -9.56
CA THR A 492 43.28 19.16 -8.14
C THR A 492 43.45 20.65 -7.86
N GLU A 493 42.38 21.42 -8.09
CA GLU A 493 42.18 22.71 -7.44
C GLU A 493 41.02 22.61 -6.46
N ALA A 494 41.36 22.25 -5.21
CA ALA A 494 40.55 22.57 -4.05
C ALA A 494 40.53 24.10 -3.86
N THR A 495 39.80 24.80 -4.72
CA THR A 495 39.41 26.18 -4.47
C THR A 495 38.49 26.17 -3.25
N GLY A 496 38.89 26.86 -2.19
CA GLY A 496 38.10 26.92 -0.97
C GLY A 496 36.68 27.42 -1.27
N VAL A 497 35.69 26.87 -0.56
CA VAL A 497 34.26 27.16 -0.77
C VAL A 497 33.98 28.65 -0.54
N VAL A 498 34.15 29.44 -1.59
CA VAL A 498 33.59 30.78 -1.70
C VAL A 498 32.09 30.56 -1.82
N ARG A 499 31.39 30.65 -0.67
CA ARG A 499 29.92 30.66 -0.63
C ARG A 499 29.43 31.67 -1.67
N LYS A 500 28.93 31.17 -2.81
CA LYS A 500 28.17 31.99 -3.74
C LYS A 500 26.97 32.54 -2.97
N GLN A 501 26.48 33.71 -3.36
CA GLN A 501 25.24 34.22 -2.81
C GLN A 501 24.14 33.21 -3.14
N ARG A 502 23.49 32.66 -2.10
CA ARG A 502 22.42 31.66 -2.27
C ARG A 502 21.37 32.16 -3.26
N MET A 503 20.96 31.28 -4.16
CA MET A 503 19.79 31.53 -4.99
C MET A 503 18.56 31.63 -4.07
N PRO A 504 17.74 32.69 -4.17
CA PRO A 504 16.55 32.81 -3.34
C PRO A 504 15.54 31.74 -3.76
N MET A 505 15.08 30.95 -2.79
CA MET A 505 14.03 29.97 -3.01
C MET A 505 12.78 30.64 -3.59
N PRO A 506 12.13 30.06 -4.61
CA PRO A 506 10.92 30.60 -5.18
C PRO A 506 9.80 30.77 -4.14
N PRO A 507 9.08 31.91 -4.14
CA PRO A 507 7.94 32.11 -3.27
C PRO A 507 6.80 31.17 -3.68
N LEU A 508 6.05 30.68 -2.71
CA LEU A 508 4.83 29.93 -2.98
C LEU A 508 3.78 30.85 -3.62
N GLY A 509 3.04 30.32 -4.59
CA GLY A 509 1.80 30.92 -5.02
C GLY A 509 0.72 30.86 -3.92
N LYS A 510 -0.43 31.47 -4.22
CA LYS A 510 -1.60 31.32 -3.35
C LYS A 510 -2.14 29.88 -3.46
N PRO A 511 -2.62 29.27 -2.37
CA PRO A 511 -3.35 28.01 -2.45
C PRO A 511 -4.54 28.15 -3.41
N SER A 512 -4.70 27.18 -4.29
CA SER A 512 -5.99 26.90 -4.94
C SER A 512 -6.88 26.21 -3.92
N GLY A 513 -8.10 26.71 -3.70
CA GLY A 513 -9.02 26.07 -2.77
C GLY A 513 -9.41 24.65 -3.20
N THR A 514 -9.71 23.81 -2.22
CA THR A 514 -10.11 22.41 -2.39
C THR A 514 -11.29 22.26 -3.35
N ARG A 515 -11.23 21.25 -4.22
CA ARG A 515 -12.36 20.83 -5.05
C ARG A 515 -12.81 19.44 -4.61
N PHE A 516 -13.85 19.39 -3.79
CA PHE A 516 -14.61 18.17 -3.59
C PHE A 516 -15.66 18.05 -4.70
N PRO A 517 -15.92 16.86 -5.26
CA PRO A 517 -16.97 16.69 -6.27
C PRO A 517 -18.38 17.05 -5.76
N GLU A 518 -19.29 17.39 -6.67
CA GLU A 518 -20.71 17.57 -6.32
C GLU A 518 -21.31 16.22 -5.93
N VAL A 519 -21.76 16.11 -4.68
CA VAL A 519 -22.48 14.93 -4.19
C VAL A 519 -23.96 15.04 -4.56
N SER A 520 -24.48 14.03 -5.24
CA SER A 520 -25.91 13.86 -5.49
C SER A 520 -26.47 12.76 -4.58
N ARG A 521 -27.67 12.98 -4.04
CA ARG A 521 -28.40 11.99 -3.23
C ARG A 521 -29.69 11.58 -3.95
N THR A 522 -29.98 10.28 -3.90
CA THR A 522 -31.28 9.71 -4.31
C THR A 522 -31.67 8.58 -3.36
N THR A 523 -32.83 7.96 -3.55
CA THR A 523 -33.35 6.90 -2.70
C THR A 523 -33.98 5.82 -3.55
N LEU A 524 -33.69 4.56 -3.25
CA LEU A 524 -34.33 3.40 -3.89
C LEU A 524 -35.77 3.20 -3.36
N SER A 525 -36.60 2.40 -4.03
CA SER A 525 -38.01 2.24 -3.64
C SER A 525 -38.24 1.69 -2.23
N ASN A 526 -37.29 0.94 -1.66
CA ASN A 526 -37.34 0.42 -0.29
C ASN A 526 -36.81 1.41 0.78
N GLY A 527 -36.27 2.57 0.38
CA GLY A 527 -35.77 3.60 1.29
C GLY A 527 -34.25 3.63 1.50
N ILE A 528 -33.47 2.73 0.88
CA ILE A 528 -32.00 2.81 0.91
C ILE A 528 -31.55 4.12 0.24
N GLU A 529 -30.72 4.90 0.94
CA GLU A 529 -30.12 6.12 0.41
C GLU A 529 -28.94 5.79 -0.52
N VAL A 530 -28.89 6.44 -1.68
CA VAL A 530 -27.75 6.38 -2.60
C VAL A 530 -27.05 7.73 -2.61
N ILE A 531 -25.77 7.75 -2.24
CA ILE A 531 -24.90 8.92 -2.19
C ILE A 531 -23.86 8.76 -3.31
N TYR A 532 -23.84 9.70 -4.25
CA TYR A 532 -23.12 9.56 -5.51
C TYR A 532 -22.21 10.76 -5.83
N ALA A 533 -21.02 10.50 -6.35
CA ALA A 533 -20.17 11.48 -7.02
C ALA A 533 -19.68 10.95 -8.38
N GLN A 534 -19.51 11.83 -9.37
CA GLN A 534 -18.99 11.45 -10.70
C GLN A 534 -17.49 11.75 -10.82
N LYS A 535 -16.73 10.80 -11.38
CA LYS A 535 -15.31 10.95 -11.72
C LYS A 535 -14.95 10.09 -12.92
N ASP A 536 -14.55 10.72 -14.02
CA ASP A 536 -14.30 10.12 -15.34
C ASP A 536 -12.82 9.90 -15.67
N THR A 537 -11.94 9.88 -14.65
CA THR A 537 -10.48 9.73 -14.82
C THR A 537 -10.08 8.33 -15.32
N VAL A 538 -10.83 7.30 -14.94
CA VAL A 538 -10.66 5.90 -15.38
C VAL A 538 -12.05 5.26 -15.53
N PRO A 539 -12.26 4.30 -16.46
CA PRO A 539 -13.59 3.73 -16.77
C PRO A 539 -14.04 2.67 -15.74
N PHE A 540 -14.17 3.09 -14.49
CA PHE A 540 -14.49 2.25 -13.32
C PHE A 540 -15.65 2.78 -12.50
N THR A 541 -16.34 1.86 -11.85
CA THR A 541 -17.37 2.12 -10.86
C THR A 541 -16.98 1.47 -9.53
N GLN A 542 -16.93 2.29 -8.48
CA GLN A 542 -16.78 1.89 -7.08
C GLN A 542 -18.13 2.05 -6.37
N ILE A 543 -18.58 1.01 -5.70
CA ILE A 543 -19.81 0.99 -4.91
C ILE A 543 -19.48 0.40 -3.54
N SER A 544 -20.02 1.00 -2.48
CA SER A 544 -19.97 0.44 -1.13
C SER A 544 -21.37 0.50 -0.52
N LEU A 545 -21.94 -0.68 -0.22
CA LEU A 545 -23.16 -0.82 0.56
C LEU A 545 -22.74 -0.90 2.03
N ASN A 546 -22.87 0.21 2.75
CA ASN A 546 -22.53 0.32 4.17
C ASN A 546 -23.74 -0.01 5.04
N PHE A 547 -23.48 -0.73 6.13
CA PHE A 547 -24.41 -0.99 7.23
C PHE A 547 -23.91 -0.28 8.50
N PRO A 548 -24.80 0.32 9.32
CA PRO A 548 -24.43 1.07 10.52
C PRO A 548 -24.14 0.14 11.73
N VAL A 549 -23.53 -1.01 11.46
CA VAL A 549 -23.26 -2.10 12.42
C VAL A 549 -21.90 -2.71 12.11
N GLY A 550 -21.09 -2.97 13.13
CA GLY A 550 -19.72 -3.50 13.04
C GLY A 550 -19.48 -4.62 14.05
N THR A 551 -18.23 -5.06 14.25
CA THR A 551 -17.89 -6.18 15.15
C THR A 551 -18.30 -5.97 16.61
N ALA A 552 -18.58 -4.73 17.04
CA ALA A 552 -19.15 -4.44 18.36
C ALA A 552 -20.53 -5.06 18.64
N VAL A 553 -21.18 -5.67 17.64
CA VAL A 553 -22.43 -6.43 17.84
C VAL A 553 -22.21 -7.82 18.44
N ASP A 554 -21.00 -8.38 18.34
CA ASP A 554 -20.68 -9.70 18.90
C ASP A 554 -20.74 -9.65 20.43
N ALA A 555 -21.46 -10.58 21.06
CA ALA A 555 -21.33 -10.78 22.50
C ALA A 555 -19.92 -11.28 22.85
N PRO A 556 -19.43 -11.16 24.10
CA PRO A 556 -18.11 -11.68 24.48
C PRO A 556 -17.92 -13.20 24.28
N SER A 557 -19.01 -13.97 24.13
CA SER A 557 -19.00 -15.40 23.78
C SER A 557 -19.06 -15.68 22.28
N GLU A 558 -19.12 -14.63 21.46
CA GLU A 558 -19.31 -14.64 20.01
C GLU A 558 -18.26 -13.77 19.31
N ASP A 559 -17.25 -13.27 20.02
CA ASP A 559 -16.22 -12.36 19.52
C ASP A 559 -15.49 -12.91 18.27
N GLY A 560 -15.72 -12.26 17.13
CA GLY A 560 -15.22 -12.66 15.81
C GLY A 560 -16.28 -13.29 14.89
N LEU A 561 -17.49 -13.56 15.37
CA LEU A 561 -18.59 -14.13 14.59
C LEU A 561 -19.03 -13.19 13.47
N PHE A 562 -19.34 -11.93 13.77
CA PHE A 562 -19.77 -10.96 12.76
C PHE A 562 -18.67 -10.66 11.74
N GLY A 563 -17.41 -10.57 12.20
CA GLY A 563 -16.25 -10.41 11.31
C GLY A 563 -16.06 -11.58 10.35
N MET A 564 -16.17 -12.82 10.85
CA MET A 564 -16.15 -14.03 10.03
C MET A 564 -17.34 -14.10 9.06
N MET A 565 -18.54 -13.69 9.49
CA MET A 565 -19.75 -13.64 8.66
C MET A 565 -19.53 -12.71 7.46
N MET A 566 -19.12 -11.47 7.69
CA MET A 566 -18.82 -10.50 6.63
C MET A 566 -17.72 -11.00 5.68
N ALA A 567 -16.67 -11.66 6.20
CA ALA A 567 -15.59 -12.24 5.41
C ALA A 567 -15.96 -13.53 4.65
N THR A 568 -17.15 -14.11 4.91
CA THR A 568 -17.61 -15.37 4.27
C THR A 568 -18.76 -15.14 3.27
N LEU A 569 -19.34 -13.92 3.19
CA LEU A 569 -20.49 -13.61 2.32
C LEU A 569 -20.30 -14.03 0.86
N ASP A 570 -19.11 -13.83 0.31
CA ASP A 570 -18.77 -14.10 -1.09
C ASP A 570 -18.20 -15.51 -1.33
N GLN A 571 -18.16 -16.36 -0.30
CA GLN A 571 -17.58 -17.70 -0.38
C GLN A 571 -18.59 -18.77 -0.84
N GLY A 572 -19.85 -18.41 -1.09
CA GLY A 572 -20.83 -19.30 -1.73
C GLY A 572 -22.25 -18.71 -1.75
N ILE A 573 -22.93 -18.85 -2.90
CA ILE A 573 -24.33 -18.42 -3.13
C ILE A 573 -25.13 -19.57 -3.79
N PRO A 574 -26.47 -19.53 -3.88
CA PRO A 574 -27.27 -20.60 -4.47
C PRO A 574 -26.78 -21.06 -5.87
N GLY A 575 -26.22 -22.27 -5.90
CA GLY A 575 -25.71 -22.90 -7.13
C GLY A 575 -24.29 -22.50 -7.55
N ARG A 576 -23.56 -21.70 -6.77
CA ARG A 576 -22.17 -21.31 -7.02
C ARG A 576 -21.32 -21.40 -5.74
N ASP A 577 -20.22 -22.14 -5.80
CA ASP A 577 -19.19 -22.21 -4.76
C ASP A 577 -18.19 -21.04 -4.85
N SER A 578 -17.36 -20.86 -3.81
CA SER A 578 -16.23 -19.92 -3.78
C SER A 578 -15.41 -19.93 -5.07
N VAL A 579 -15.04 -21.13 -5.54
CA VAL A 579 -14.20 -21.33 -6.74
C VAL A 579 -14.84 -20.75 -7.99
N SER A 580 -16.14 -20.96 -8.19
CA SER A 580 -16.86 -20.41 -9.35
C SER A 580 -17.13 -18.92 -9.20
N ILE A 581 -17.36 -18.42 -7.98
CA ILE A 581 -17.49 -16.98 -7.69
C ILE A 581 -16.19 -16.26 -7.99
N GLU A 582 -15.05 -16.66 -7.43
CA GLU A 582 -13.76 -15.99 -7.66
C GLU A 582 -13.33 -16.07 -9.14
N ALA A 583 -13.57 -17.21 -9.80
CA ALA A 583 -13.32 -17.32 -11.23
C ALA A 583 -14.21 -16.38 -12.07
N GLU A 584 -15.42 -16.03 -11.59
CA GLU A 584 -16.25 -15.00 -12.22
C GLU A 584 -15.76 -13.59 -11.89
N LYS A 585 -15.34 -13.33 -10.64
CA LYS A 585 -14.73 -12.05 -10.26
C LYS A 585 -13.53 -11.71 -11.14
N GLU A 586 -12.61 -12.66 -11.33
CA GLU A 586 -11.41 -12.47 -12.16
C GLU A 586 -11.72 -12.35 -13.66
N ARG A 587 -12.74 -13.05 -14.19
CA ARG A 587 -13.18 -12.87 -15.59
C ARG A 587 -13.77 -11.49 -15.84
N LEU A 588 -14.51 -10.96 -14.88
CA LEU A 588 -15.08 -9.62 -14.92
C LEU A 588 -14.06 -8.53 -14.52
N GLY A 589 -12.91 -8.92 -13.97
CA GLY A 589 -11.93 -8.01 -13.43
C GLY A 589 -12.49 -7.15 -12.30
N LEU A 590 -13.37 -7.70 -11.47
CA LEU A 590 -13.96 -6.99 -10.34
C LEU A 590 -13.30 -7.42 -9.03
N SER A 591 -13.27 -6.50 -8.06
CA SER A 591 -13.04 -6.81 -6.65
C SER A 591 -14.37 -6.68 -5.93
N LEU A 592 -14.81 -7.73 -5.26
CA LEU A 592 -16.03 -7.79 -4.44
C LEU A 592 -15.67 -8.52 -3.16
N GLY A 593 -16.14 -8.02 -2.01
CA GLY A 593 -15.98 -8.66 -0.72
C GLY A 593 -16.75 -7.93 0.38
N GLY A 594 -16.91 -8.59 1.53
CA GLY A 594 -17.46 -8.02 2.76
C GLY A 594 -16.37 -7.73 3.79
N GLY A 595 -16.60 -6.73 4.64
CA GLY A 595 -15.70 -6.41 5.74
C GLY A 595 -16.39 -5.61 6.83
N ALA A 596 -15.83 -5.64 8.04
CA ALA A 596 -16.32 -4.91 9.20
C ALA A 596 -15.18 -4.14 9.88
N THR A 597 -15.50 -2.93 10.31
CA THR A 597 -14.83 -2.25 11.42
C THR A 597 -15.59 -2.57 12.71
N VAL A 598 -15.19 -1.98 13.84
CA VAL A 598 -15.92 -2.13 15.11
C VAL A 598 -17.31 -1.45 15.07
N ASP A 599 -17.47 -0.35 14.33
CA ASP A 599 -18.72 0.44 14.30
C ASP A 599 -19.60 0.21 13.07
N GLU A 600 -19.00 0.03 11.90
CA GLU A 600 -19.66 -0.09 10.60
C GLU A 600 -19.12 -1.29 9.81
N SER A 601 -19.91 -1.79 8.88
CA SER A 601 -19.53 -2.82 7.92
C SER A 601 -19.94 -2.44 6.52
N SER A 602 -19.32 -3.05 5.51
CA SER A 602 -19.69 -2.83 4.12
C SER A 602 -19.48 -4.07 3.27
N VAL A 603 -20.31 -4.19 2.24
CA VAL A 603 -19.98 -4.98 1.04
C VAL A 603 -19.61 -3.98 -0.05
N TYR A 604 -18.41 -4.12 -0.60
CA TYR A 604 -17.89 -3.22 -1.63
C TYR A 604 -17.77 -3.96 -2.96
N VAL A 605 -17.94 -3.23 -4.06
CA VAL A 605 -17.55 -3.69 -5.39
C VAL A 605 -16.83 -2.59 -6.17
N LEU A 606 -15.71 -2.96 -6.77
CA LEU A 606 -14.96 -2.15 -7.73
C LEU A 606 -14.89 -2.95 -9.03
N THR A 607 -15.36 -2.36 -10.13
CA THR A 607 -15.50 -3.05 -11.41
C THR A 607 -15.26 -2.09 -12.59
N PRO A 608 -14.68 -2.56 -13.71
CA PRO A 608 -14.75 -1.85 -14.99
C PRO A 608 -16.21 -1.55 -15.32
N SER A 609 -16.55 -0.30 -15.67
CA SER A 609 -17.94 0.13 -15.79
C SER A 609 -18.74 -0.59 -16.88
N ILE A 610 -18.04 -1.20 -17.86
CA ILE A 610 -18.63 -2.10 -18.86
C ILE A 610 -19.22 -3.39 -18.26
N ASN A 611 -18.70 -3.83 -17.10
CA ASN A 611 -19.10 -5.06 -16.38
C ASN A 611 -20.06 -4.78 -15.21
N LEU A 612 -20.54 -3.53 -15.05
CA LEU A 612 -21.34 -3.11 -13.92
C LEU A 612 -22.59 -3.98 -13.67
N ALA A 613 -23.32 -4.37 -14.73
CA ALA A 613 -24.55 -5.15 -14.57
C ALA A 613 -24.29 -6.52 -13.91
N SER A 614 -23.25 -7.22 -14.35
CA SER A 614 -22.84 -8.51 -13.76
C SER A 614 -22.25 -8.34 -12.36
N ALA A 615 -21.55 -7.22 -12.11
CA ALA A 615 -21.02 -6.91 -10.79
C ALA A 615 -22.14 -6.63 -9.75
N LEU A 616 -23.22 -5.95 -10.17
CA LEU A 616 -24.39 -5.69 -9.34
C LEU A 616 -25.19 -6.98 -9.05
N ASP A 617 -25.44 -7.83 -10.05
CA ASP A 617 -26.10 -9.14 -9.89
C ASP A 617 -25.35 -10.05 -8.89
N LEU A 618 -24.02 -10.13 -9.03
CA LEU A 618 -23.18 -10.89 -8.10
C LEU A 618 -23.15 -10.27 -6.70
N MET A 619 -22.99 -8.95 -6.58
CA MET A 619 -23.04 -8.25 -5.30
C MET A 619 -24.41 -8.45 -4.61
N GLY A 620 -25.50 -8.38 -5.38
CA GLY A 620 -26.86 -8.62 -4.92
C GLY A 620 -26.99 -10.03 -4.32
N SER A 621 -26.51 -11.05 -5.03
CA SER A 621 -26.55 -12.43 -4.54
C SER A 621 -25.70 -12.63 -3.29
N VAL A 622 -24.49 -12.07 -3.24
CA VAL A 622 -23.58 -12.13 -2.09
C VAL A 622 -24.16 -11.44 -0.84
N VAL A 623 -24.87 -10.32 -1.02
CA VAL A 623 -25.53 -9.60 0.09
C VAL A 623 -26.80 -10.30 0.56
N LYS A 624 -27.64 -10.78 -0.36
CA LYS A 624 -29.01 -11.25 -0.06
C LYS A 624 -29.10 -12.75 0.25
N GLU A 625 -28.23 -13.57 -0.37
CA GLU A 625 -28.33 -15.04 -0.36
C GLU A 625 -26.94 -15.72 -0.18
N PRO A 626 -26.14 -15.40 0.84
CA PRO A 626 -24.95 -16.20 1.17
C PRO A 626 -25.36 -17.61 1.64
N THR A 627 -24.46 -18.59 1.53
CA THR A 627 -24.71 -20.00 1.89
C THR A 627 -23.71 -20.58 2.90
N PHE A 628 -22.77 -19.76 3.37
CA PHE A 628 -21.74 -20.07 4.36
C PHE A 628 -21.16 -21.52 4.30
N PRO A 629 -20.50 -21.92 3.20
CA PRO A 629 -20.06 -23.31 3.03
C PRO A 629 -19.06 -23.74 4.11
N GLN A 630 -19.34 -24.87 4.80
CA GLN A 630 -18.51 -25.39 5.89
C GLN A 630 -17.03 -25.53 5.52
N GLU A 631 -16.71 -25.94 4.30
CA GLU A 631 -15.32 -26.11 3.84
C GLU A 631 -14.56 -24.79 3.75
N GLU A 632 -15.25 -23.68 3.46
CA GLU A 632 -14.69 -22.33 3.42
C GLU A 632 -14.56 -21.73 4.82
N ILE A 633 -15.55 -21.94 5.71
CA ILE A 633 -15.42 -21.60 7.14
C ILE A 633 -14.21 -22.33 7.74
N ASP A 634 -14.07 -23.63 7.45
CA ASP A 634 -12.93 -24.43 7.93
C ASP A 634 -11.59 -23.91 7.37
N ARG A 635 -11.56 -23.40 6.12
CA ARG A 635 -10.36 -22.80 5.51
C ARG A 635 -10.03 -21.46 6.18
N LEU A 636 -11.00 -20.55 6.25
CA LEU A 636 -10.84 -19.25 6.89
C LEU A 636 -10.41 -19.42 8.34
N ARG A 637 -11.04 -20.30 9.11
CA ARG A 637 -10.62 -20.62 10.49
C ARG A 637 -9.13 -21.01 10.58
N ARG A 638 -8.62 -21.85 9.68
CA ARG A 638 -7.17 -22.20 9.68
C ARG A 638 -6.31 -20.97 9.41
N ASP A 639 -6.66 -20.15 8.43
CA ASP A 639 -5.95 -18.91 8.12
C ASP A 639 -5.98 -17.91 9.30
N TYR A 640 -7.14 -17.69 9.92
CA TYR A 640 -7.29 -16.86 11.13
C TYR A 640 -6.43 -17.37 12.29
N LEU A 641 -6.44 -18.67 12.60
CA LEU A 641 -5.62 -19.27 13.65
C LEU A 641 -4.12 -19.19 13.34
N THR A 642 -3.71 -19.40 12.07
CA THR A 642 -2.31 -19.25 11.65
C THR A 642 -1.84 -17.80 11.73
N ARG A 643 -2.69 -16.82 11.40
CA ARG A 643 -2.39 -15.39 11.58
C ARG A 643 -2.31 -15.01 13.07
N TYR A 644 -3.20 -15.53 13.90
CA TYR A 644 -3.13 -15.40 15.36
C TYR A 644 -1.83 -15.99 15.92
N ASP A 645 -1.40 -17.16 15.46
CA ASP A 645 -0.13 -17.72 15.91
C ASP A 645 1.10 -16.94 15.43
N ASN A 646 1.03 -16.31 14.26
CA ASN A 646 2.10 -15.43 13.77
C ASN A 646 2.12 -14.07 14.50
N SER A 647 0.98 -13.53 14.94
CA SER A 647 0.94 -12.23 15.64
C SER A 647 1.69 -12.29 16.98
N ARG A 648 1.70 -13.45 17.64
CA ARG A 648 2.41 -13.75 18.90
C ARG A 648 3.93 -13.49 18.88
N ILE A 649 4.56 -13.49 17.70
CA ILE A 649 6.01 -13.28 17.55
C ILE A 649 6.38 -11.89 16.99
N LEU A 650 5.38 -11.09 16.62
CA LEU A 650 5.52 -9.73 16.06
C LEU A 650 5.34 -8.67 17.16
N PRO A 651 6.36 -7.84 17.45
CA PRO A 651 6.29 -6.82 18.51
C PRO A 651 5.09 -5.87 18.41
N ASP A 652 4.77 -5.39 17.21
CA ASP A 652 3.68 -4.44 17.01
C ASP A 652 2.30 -5.05 17.31
N ALA A 653 2.11 -6.34 17.01
CA ALA A 653 0.85 -7.02 17.31
C ALA A 653 0.66 -7.24 18.82
N LEU A 654 1.74 -7.53 19.55
CA LEU A 654 1.74 -7.60 21.02
C LEU A 654 1.40 -6.24 21.66
N VAL A 655 1.78 -5.12 21.03
CA VAL A 655 1.36 -3.78 21.44
C VAL A 655 -0.13 -3.56 21.20
N GLN A 656 -0.63 -3.89 20.00
CA GLN A 656 -2.04 -3.68 19.64
C GLN A 656 -3.01 -4.52 20.48
N GLU A 657 -2.60 -5.70 20.96
CA GLU A 657 -3.41 -6.52 21.87
C GLU A 657 -3.55 -5.89 23.27
N VAL A 658 -2.49 -5.24 23.79
CA VAL A 658 -2.44 -4.78 25.18
C VAL A 658 -2.86 -3.32 25.33
N LEU A 659 -2.40 -2.42 24.46
CA LEU A 659 -2.54 -0.97 24.68
C LEU A 659 -4.01 -0.50 24.73
N PRO A 660 -4.92 -0.91 23.81
CA PRO A 660 -6.33 -0.53 23.87
C PRO A 660 -7.00 -0.93 25.19
N ARG A 661 -6.71 -2.15 25.69
CA ARG A 661 -7.23 -2.67 26.96
C ARG A 661 -6.73 -1.90 28.19
N LEU A 662 -5.58 -1.23 28.10
CA LEU A 662 -5.09 -0.32 29.13
C LEU A 662 -5.70 1.09 29.01
N ILE A 663 -6.02 1.53 27.79
CA ILE A 663 -6.62 2.84 27.51
C ILE A 663 -8.07 2.90 28.01
N ASP A 664 -8.89 1.89 27.69
CA ASP A 664 -10.21 1.65 28.29
C ASP A 664 -10.58 0.17 28.21
N ALA A 665 -10.59 -0.53 29.35
CA ALA A 665 -10.90 -1.95 29.43
C ALA A 665 -12.37 -2.28 29.06
N ASN A 666 -13.27 -1.30 29.10
CA ASN A 666 -14.69 -1.41 28.74
C ASN A 666 -15.00 -0.96 27.31
N SER A 667 -13.96 -0.60 26.54
CA SER A 667 -14.11 -0.13 25.17
C SER A 667 -14.47 -1.28 24.22
N PRO A 668 -15.45 -1.10 23.30
CA PRO A 668 -15.69 -2.09 22.24
C PRO A 668 -14.44 -2.26 21.36
N TYR A 669 -13.61 -1.22 21.21
CA TYR A 669 -12.35 -1.30 20.48
C TYR A 669 -11.32 -2.13 21.26
N ALA A 670 -11.26 -2.03 22.60
CA ALA A 670 -10.37 -2.88 23.40
C ALA A 670 -10.74 -4.37 23.40
N ILE A 671 -11.95 -4.73 22.98
CA ILE A 671 -12.43 -6.10 22.89
C ILE A 671 -12.26 -6.62 21.45
N HIS A 672 -12.69 -5.85 20.45
CA HIS A 672 -12.84 -6.31 19.06
C HIS A 672 -11.78 -5.79 18.07
N GLN A 673 -10.66 -5.19 18.53
CA GLN A 673 -9.50 -4.85 17.67
C GLN A 673 -8.66 -6.08 17.27
N GLY A 674 -8.94 -7.26 17.86
CA GLY A 674 -8.28 -8.52 17.54
C GLY A 674 -8.89 -9.24 16.32
N MET A 675 -8.52 -10.51 16.16
CA MET A 675 -9.07 -11.38 15.10
C MET A 675 -10.40 -12.05 15.50
N GLY A 676 -10.93 -11.73 16.70
CA GLY A 676 -11.89 -12.54 17.46
C GLY A 676 -11.18 -13.50 18.42
N ASP A 677 -11.93 -14.09 19.36
CA ASP A 677 -11.42 -15.10 20.30
C ASP A 677 -11.13 -16.40 19.53
N PRO A 678 -9.89 -16.93 19.55
CA PRO A 678 -9.53 -18.18 18.87
C PRO A 678 -10.42 -19.38 19.20
N ALA A 679 -10.91 -19.48 20.44
CA ALA A 679 -11.82 -20.55 20.86
C ALA A 679 -13.24 -20.36 20.29
N VAL A 680 -13.70 -19.11 20.17
CA VAL A 680 -14.96 -18.78 19.48
C VAL A 680 -14.83 -19.10 18.00
N LEU A 681 -13.81 -18.58 17.31
CA LEU A 681 -13.52 -18.83 15.89
C LEU A 681 -13.41 -20.33 15.59
N ALA A 682 -12.81 -21.10 16.50
CA ALA A 682 -12.71 -22.56 16.40
C ALA A 682 -14.07 -23.27 16.43
N SER A 683 -15.10 -22.65 17.03
CA SER A 683 -16.43 -23.22 17.23
C SER A 683 -17.49 -22.75 16.22
N ILE A 684 -17.26 -21.66 15.48
CA ILE A 684 -18.23 -21.05 14.53
C ILE A 684 -18.83 -22.09 13.57
N THR A 685 -20.14 -22.09 13.44
CA THR A 685 -20.91 -22.95 12.51
C THR A 685 -21.64 -22.13 11.44
N PRO A 686 -21.97 -22.71 10.27
CA PRO A 686 -22.77 -22.05 9.23
C PRO A 686 -24.06 -21.42 9.78
N ALA A 687 -24.77 -22.14 10.66
CA ALA A 687 -26.03 -21.68 11.23
C ALA A 687 -25.91 -20.45 12.15
N GLN A 688 -24.72 -20.18 12.72
CA GLN A 688 -24.45 -18.94 13.45
C GLN A 688 -24.16 -17.77 12.49
N LEU A 689 -23.50 -18.05 11.37
CA LEU A 689 -23.28 -17.04 10.31
C LEU A 689 -24.59 -16.68 9.61
N ASP A 690 -25.45 -17.67 9.30
CA ASP A 690 -26.83 -17.46 8.82
C ASP A 690 -27.62 -16.56 9.79
N ALA A 691 -27.62 -16.88 11.09
CA ALA A 691 -28.36 -16.11 12.08
C ALA A 691 -27.82 -14.67 12.25
N SER A 692 -26.49 -14.50 12.23
CA SER A 692 -25.84 -13.19 12.27
C SER A 692 -26.15 -12.36 11.02
N HIS A 693 -26.22 -13.00 9.85
CA HIS A 693 -26.61 -12.37 8.59
C HIS A 693 -28.06 -11.87 8.61
N ASP A 694 -29.02 -12.73 8.96
CA ASP A 694 -30.46 -12.39 9.10
C ASP A 694 -30.70 -11.24 10.10
N GLU A 695 -29.87 -11.16 11.15
CA GLU A 695 -29.99 -10.17 12.22
C GLU A 695 -29.37 -8.81 11.87
N TRP A 696 -28.24 -8.79 11.15
CA TRP A 696 -27.41 -7.57 10.98
C TRP A 696 -27.25 -7.08 9.54
N VAL A 697 -27.32 -7.94 8.52
CA VAL A 697 -27.18 -7.54 7.10
C VAL A 697 -28.54 -7.17 6.54
N ARG A 698 -28.91 -5.89 6.69
CA ARG A 698 -30.30 -5.42 6.54
C ARG A 698 -30.42 -4.12 5.73
N PRO A 699 -31.52 -3.90 4.98
CA PRO A 699 -31.76 -2.64 4.27
C PRO A 699 -32.08 -1.47 5.22
N GLU A 700 -32.60 -1.73 6.43
CA GLU A 700 -32.95 -0.68 7.38
C GLU A 700 -31.72 0.11 7.87
N GLY A 701 -31.55 1.33 7.38
CA GLY A 701 -30.42 2.20 7.72
C GLY A 701 -29.16 1.98 6.88
N ALA A 702 -29.19 1.02 5.94
CA ALA A 702 -28.13 0.84 4.96
C ALA A 702 -28.04 2.01 3.97
N ARG A 703 -26.82 2.25 3.46
CA ARG A 703 -26.52 3.33 2.50
C ARG A 703 -25.62 2.81 1.39
N ILE A 704 -25.87 3.25 0.16
CA ILE A 704 -25.03 2.92 -0.99
C ILE A 704 -24.22 4.15 -1.39
N PHE A 705 -22.91 4.10 -1.20
CA PHE A 705 -21.97 5.10 -1.68
C PHE A 705 -21.46 4.69 -3.06
N VAL A 706 -21.38 5.63 -4.01
CA VAL A 706 -20.97 5.36 -5.38
C VAL A 706 -20.04 6.45 -5.91
N VAL A 707 -18.90 6.04 -6.48
CA VAL A 707 -18.07 6.88 -7.35
C VAL A 707 -17.90 6.19 -8.69
N SER A 708 -18.20 6.88 -9.79
CA SER A 708 -18.24 6.27 -11.12
C SER A 708 -17.94 7.28 -12.23
N ASP A 709 -17.41 6.81 -13.35
CA ASP A 709 -17.35 7.56 -14.62
C ASP A 709 -18.75 7.73 -15.25
N LEU A 710 -19.65 6.78 -15.00
CA LEU A 710 -21.02 6.80 -15.51
C LEU A 710 -21.91 7.80 -14.73
N PRO A 711 -22.78 8.56 -15.41
CA PRO A 711 -23.81 9.38 -14.77
C PRO A 711 -24.76 8.54 -13.89
N LEU A 712 -25.18 9.07 -12.73
CA LEU A 712 -26.13 8.42 -11.81
C LEU A 712 -27.37 7.83 -12.51
N ALA A 713 -27.91 8.50 -13.54
CA ALA A 713 -29.06 8.04 -14.31
C ALA A 713 -28.84 6.71 -15.08
N GLN A 714 -27.59 6.31 -15.32
CA GLN A 714 -27.24 5.01 -15.91
C GLN A 714 -27.03 3.92 -14.84
N LEU A 715 -26.65 4.32 -13.62
CA LEU A 715 -26.36 3.44 -12.48
C LEU A 715 -27.63 3.07 -11.70
N GLN A 716 -28.49 4.06 -11.44
CA GLN A 716 -29.67 3.92 -10.59
C GLN A 716 -30.60 2.78 -11.02
N PRO A 717 -30.89 2.51 -12.31
CA PRO A 717 -31.74 1.39 -12.71
C PRO A 717 -31.18 0.01 -12.29
N GLY A 718 -29.86 -0.16 -12.22
CA GLY A 718 -29.24 -1.39 -11.74
C GLY A 718 -29.32 -1.53 -10.22
N LEU A 719 -29.04 -0.45 -9.48
CA LEU A 719 -29.20 -0.40 -8.02
C LEU A 719 -30.66 -0.65 -7.60
N GLU A 720 -31.61 -0.08 -8.33
CA GLU A 720 -33.05 -0.26 -8.13
C GLU A 720 -33.49 -1.71 -8.39
N ALA A 721 -32.96 -2.35 -9.44
CA ALA A 721 -33.25 -3.74 -9.76
C ALA A 721 -32.74 -4.72 -8.68
N GLU A 722 -31.54 -4.47 -8.14
CA GLU A 722 -30.94 -5.37 -7.15
C GLU A 722 -31.41 -5.14 -5.72
N PHE A 723 -31.50 -3.88 -5.29
CA PHE A 723 -31.73 -3.53 -3.89
C PHE A 723 -33.05 -2.80 -3.66
N GLY A 724 -33.70 -2.24 -4.69
CA GLY A 724 -34.91 -1.42 -4.54
C GLY A 724 -36.15 -2.17 -4.04
N THR A 725 -36.15 -3.50 -4.07
CA THR A 725 -37.19 -4.37 -3.47
C THR A 725 -36.65 -5.29 -2.37
N TRP A 726 -35.46 -5.00 -1.83
CA TRP A 726 -34.90 -5.80 -0.73
C TRP A 726 -35.58 -5.42 0.59
N GLU A 727 -36.17 -6.41 1.25
CA GLU A 727 -36.80 -6.31 2.57
C GLU A 727 -36.35 -7.50 3.42
N VAL A 728 -36.12 -7.29 4.72
CA VAL A 728 -35.82 -8.36 5.69
C VAL A 728 -36.89 -8.35 6.78
N ALA A 729 -37.32 -9.53 7.23
CA ALA A 729 -38.38 -9.64 8.23
C ALA A 729 -37.92 -9.22 9.64
N GLY A 730 -38.87 -8.82 10.50
CA GLY A 730 -38.61 -8.46 11.89
C GLY A 730 -38.41 -6.96 12.12
N THR A 731 -37.66 -6.61 13.16
CA THR A 731 -37.25 -5.24 13.49
C THR A 731 -35.75 -5.27 13.76
N ALA A 732 -34.99 -4.35 13.16
CA ALA A 732 -33.56 -4.21 13.41
C ALA A 732 -33.26 -4.15 14.93
N PRO A 733 -32.26 -4.89 15.44
CA PRO A 733 -31.85 -4.80 16.83
C PRO A 733 -31.31 -3.40 17.17
N PRO A 734 -31.38 -2.96 18.44
CA PRO A 734 -30.65 -1.78 18.88
C PRO A 734 -29.16 -2.08 18.94
N MET A 735 -28.33 -1.12 18.53
CA MET A 735 -26.88 -1.21 18.74
C MET A 735 -26.53 -1.34 20.23
N PRO A 736 -25.51 -2.14 20.59
CA PRO A 736 -25.00 -2.20 21.96
C PRO A 736 -24.60 -0.82 22.47
N THR A 737 -24.99 -0.50 23.71
CA THR A 737 -24.60 0.76 24.35
C THR A 737 -23.21 0.63 24.97
N ARG A 738 -22.28 1.53 24.63
CA ARG A 738 -20.97 1.61 25.29
C ARG A 738 -21.14 1.60 26.82
N ALA A 739 -20.34 0.77 27.50
CA ALA A 739 -20.21 0.82 28.94
C ALA A 739 -19.51 2.12 29.40
N ALA A 740 -19.52 2.40 30.70
CA ALA A 740 -18.73 3.51 31.23
C ALA A 740 -17.23 3.18 31.08
N PRO A 741 -16.38 4.12 30.63
CA PRO A 741 -14.96 3.86 30.47
C PRO A 741 -14.28 3.43 31.78
N ASP A 742 -13.35 2.48 31.68
CA ASP A 742 -12.50 1.99 32.77
C ASP A 742 -11.01 2.04 32.35
N PRO A 743 -10.42 3.25 32.28
CA PRO A 743 -9.01 3.44 31.96
C PRO A 743 -8.11 2.90 33.08
N ALA A 744 -7.06 2.15 32.72
CA ALA A 744 -6.13 1.63 33.69
C ALA A 744 -5.29 2.75 34.35
N PRO A 745 -4.83 2.59 35.60
CA PRO A 745 -3.95 3.56 36.23
C PRO A 745 -2.60 3.65 35.49
N PRO A 746 -1.92 4.82 35.52
CA PRO A 746 -0.65 5.02 34.82
C PRO A 746 0.40 3.97 35.20
N GLN A 747 0.84 3.21 34.20
CA GLN A 747 1.76 2.08 34.35
C GLN A 747 2.53 1.81 33.05
N ILE A 748 3.51 0.92 33.13
CA ILE A 748 4.21 0.35 31.98
C ILE A 748 4.00 -1.16 32.01
N VAL A 749 3.49 -1.73 30.92
CA VAL A 749 3.52 -3.17 30.66
C VAL A 749 4.71 -3.46 29.77
N LEU A 750 5.68 -4.21 30.29
CA LEU A 750 6.85 -4.68 29.56
C LEU A 750 6.60 -6.14 29.14
N ILE A 751 6.61 -6.39 27.83
CA ILE A 751 6.47 -7.72 27.24
C ILE A 751 7.88 -8.24 26.93
N ASP A 752 8.30 -9.26 27.68
CA ASP A 752 9.65 -9.82 27.67
C ASP A 752 9.89 -10.69 26.43
N ARG A 753 10.47 -10.09 25.38
CA ARG A 753 10.84 -10.73 24.12
C ARG A 753 12.37 -10.81 24.01
N VAL A 754 12.91 -11.89 24.57
CA VAL A 754 14.33 -12.29 24.48
C VAL A 754 14.82 -12.24 23.02
N ASP A 755 16.08 -11.86 22.82
CA ASP A 755 16.75 -11.76 21.50
C ASP A 755 16.12 -10.77 20.49
N SER A 756 15.30 -9.80 20.92
CA SER A 756 14.81 -8.72 20.04
C SER A 756 15.96 -7.83 19.53
N ALA A 757 15.95 -7.42 18.25
CA ALA A 757 16.98 -6.50 17.75
C ALA A 757 16.71 -5.04 18.18
N GLN A 758 15.43 -4.66 18.26
CA GLN A 758 14.95 -3.35 18.74
C GLN A 758 13.95 -3.49 19.90
N THR A 759 13.48 -2.37 20.42
CA THR A 759 12.38 -2.28 21.39
C THR A 759 11.26 -1.44 20.81
N THR A 760 10.10 -2.07 20.60
CA THR A 760 8.86 -1.38 20.21
C THR A 760 8.23 -0.72 21.44
N ILE A 761 7.77 0.52 21.29
CA ILE A 761 7.19 1.34 22.34
C ILE A 761 5.89 1.94 21.82
N ALA A 762 4.81 1.82 22.58
CA ALA A 762 3.66 2.68 22.43
C ALA A 762 3.11 3.11 23.79
N GLY A 763 2.46 4.27 23.82
CA GLY A 763 1.72 4.73 24.99
C GLY A 763 0.56 5.62 24.58
N GLY A 764 -0.42 5.74 25.46
CA GLY A 764 -1.60 6.54 25.16
C GLY A 764 -2.52 6.74 26.35
N GLN A 765 -3.65 7.38 26.06
CA GLN A 765 -4.72 7.68 27.02
C GLN A 765 -6.07 7.72 26.31
N LEU A 766 -7.14 7.50 27.08
CA LEU A 766 -8.49 7.88 26.67
C LEU A 766 -8.63 9.41 26.62
N VAL A 767 -9.34 9.91 25.61
CA VAL A 767 -9.65 11.33 25.43
C VAL A 767 -11.16 11.52 25.58
N GLU A 768 -11.57 12.08 26.72
CA GLU A 768 -12.99 12.26 27.06
C GLU A 768 -13.55 13.63 26.64
N GLY A 769 -14.83 13.67 26.25
CA GLY A 769 -15.58 14.91 26.07
C GLY A 769 -15.29 15.72 24.80
N VAL A 770 -14.52 15.17 23.87
CA VAL A 770 -14.20 15.75 22.56
C VAL A 770 -15.33 15.42 21.55
N THR A 771 -15.74 16.41 20.77
CA THR A 771 -16.75 16.28 19.70
C THR A 771 -16.13 16.21 18.30
N SER A 772 -16.95 15.92 17.28
CA SER A 772 -16.57 15.94 15.85
C SER A 772 -15.98 17.26 15.35
N ASP A 773 -16.30 18.35 16.05
CA ASP A 773 -15.97 19.73 15.68
C ASP A 773 -14.67 20.14 16.39
N ASP A 774 -14.53 19.76 17.68
CA ASP A 774 -13.28 19.92 18.45
C ASP A 774 -12.10 19.20 17.76
N LEU A 775 -12.36 18.07 17.09
CA LEU A 775 -11.35 17.33 16.34
C LEU A 775 -10.76 18.09 15.14
N VAL A 776 -11.47 19.08 14.58
CA VAL A 776 -10.93 19.95 13.51
C VAL A 776 -9.86 20.90 14.08
N SER A 777 -10.08 21.38 15.30
CA SER A 777 -9.09 22.14 16.09
C SER A 777 -7.91 21.21 16.43
N LEU A 778 -8.18 20.06 17.04
CA LEU A 778 -7.17 19.13 17.52
C LEU A 778 -6.28 18.52 16.41
N ASP A 779 -6.78 18.30 15.19
CA ASP A 779 -5.98 17.89 14.01
C ASP A 779 -4.81 18.84 13.75
N LEU A 780 -5.05 20.15 13.79
CA LEU A 780 -4.01 21.15 13.56
C LEU A 780 -2.95 21.13 14.68
N ALA A 781 -3.35 20.88 15.93
CA ALA A 781 -2.39 20.73 17.02
C ALA A 781 -1.61 19.42 16.93
N ASP A 782 -2.26 18.33 16.56
CA ASP A 782 -1.65 17.01 16.45
C ASP A 782 -0.62 16.94 15.32
N GLN A 783 -0.87 17.63 14.21
CA GLN A 783 0.12 17.82 13.14
C GLN A 783 1.45 18.41 13.65
N VAL A 784 1.42 19.22 14.71
CA VAL A 784 2.61 19.76 15.39
C VAL A 784 3.16 18.79 16.44
N LEU A 785 2.29 18.05 17.15
CA LEU A 785 2.70 17.15 18.23
C LEU A 785 3.25 15.81 17.73
N GLY A 786 2.49 15.08 16.91
CA GLY A 786 2.80 13.70 16.53
C GLY A 786 2.47 13.25 15.10
N SER A 787 1.46 13.79 14.42
CA SER A 787 0.97 13.19 13.15
C SER A 787 1.60 13.77 11.89
N GLY A 788 2.15 14.99 11.96
CA GLY A 788 3.00 15.54 10.91
C GLY A 788 4.37 14.84 10.88
N PHE A 789 5.00 14.76 9.70
CA PHE A 789 6.34 14.20 9.60
C PHE A 789 7.37 15.10 10.32
N LEU A 790 7.19 16.43 10.31
CA LEU A 790 7.97 17.38 11.12
C LEU A 790 7.46 17.56 12.55
N SER A 791 6.61 16.66 13.04
CA SER A 791 6.06 16.75 14.39
C SER A 791 7.15 16.69 15.47
N ARG A 792 6.87 17.28 16.62
CA ARG A 792 7.81 17.35 17.75
C ARG A 792 8.23 15.96 18.26
N ILE A 793 7.33 14.98 18.23
CA ILE A 793 7.63 13.59 18.59
C ILE A 793 8.62 12.98 17.59
N ASN A 794 8.36 13.10 16.27
CA ASN A 794 9.24 12.54 15.25
C ASN A 794 10.61 13.23 15.28
N MET A 795 10.64 14.56 15.20
CA MET A 795 11.88 15.34 15.16
C MET A 795 12.75 15.14 16.41
N ASN A 796 12.16 14.96 17.61
CA ASN A 796 12.95 14.62 18.80
C ASN A 796 13.62 13.25 18.63
N LEU A 797 12.85 12.17 18.42
CA LEU A 797 13.41 10.81 18.46
C LEU A 797 14.24 10.42 17.23
N ARG A 798 13.87 10.93 16.05
CA ARG A 798 14.52 10.66 14.76
C ARG A 798 15.74 11.57 14.55
N GLU A 799 15.55 12.88 14.60
CA GLU A 799 16.55 13.87 14.17
C GLU A 799 17.41 14.41 15.34
N ASP A 800 16.83 14.78 16.49
CA ASP A 800 17.63 15.29 17.63
C ASP A 800 18.40 14.15 18.35
N LYS A 801 17.80 12.95 18.41
CA LYS A 801 18.29 11.82 19.24
C LYS A 801 18.91 10.68 18.44
N HIS A 802 18.48 10.44 17.21
CA HIS A 802 18.93 9.33 16.36
C HIS A 802 18.62 7.94 16.96
N TRP A 803 17.52 7.83 17.73
CA TRP A 803 17.13 6.59 18.40
C TRP A 803 16.13 5.77 17.58
N ALA A 804 15.29 6.44 16.78
CA ALA A 804 14.25 5.83 15.97
C ALA A 804 14.44 6.13 14.48
N TYR A 805 14.00 5.21 13.61
CA TYR A 805 13.78 5.53 12.18
C TYR A 805 12.60 6.50 12.00
N GLY A 806 11.57 6.34 12.83
CA GLY A 806 10.43 7.25 12.93
C GLY A 806 9.71 7.11 14.26
N ALA A 807 9.03 8.18 14.67
CA ALA A 807 8.11 8.20 15.79
C ALA A 807 6.89 9.04 15.42
N SER A 808 5.71 8.63 15.88
CA SER A 808 4.46 9.35 15.60
C SER A 808 3.58 9.42 16.83
N GLY A 809 2.59 10.31 16.77
CA GLY A 809 1.45 10.30 17.66
C GLY A 809 0.21 10.78 16.92
N SER A 810 -0.97 10.33 17.34
CA SER A 810 -2.22 10.77 16.74
C SER A 810 -3.42 10.61 17.66
N PHE A 811 -4.45 11.42 17.42
CA PHE A 811 -5.79 11.12 17.88
C PHE A 811 -6.34 9.93 17.09
N VAL A 812 -6.66 8.84 17.80
CA VAL A 812 -7.40 7.70 17.26
C VAL A 812 -8.88 7.96 17.53
N ASP A 813 -9.55 8.49 16.52
CA ASP A 813 -10.93 8.98 16.60
C ASP A 813 -11.92 7.96 15.99
N GLN A 814 -12.52 7.15 16.85
CA GLN A 814 -13.52 6.13 16.53
C GLN A 814 -14.92 6.67 16.85
N LEU A 815 -16.01 5.96 16.47
CA LEU A 815 -17.36 6.53 16.61
C LEU A 815 -17.81 6.69 18.07
N GLN A 816 -17.39 5.77 18.93
CA GLN A 816 -17.79 5.71 20.35
C GLN A 816 -16.66 6.08 21.30
N GLU A 817 -15.42 6.21 20.82
CA GLU A 817 -14.22 6.52 21.61
C GLU A 817 -13.26 7.42 20.85
N THR A 818 -12.59 8.32 21.58
CA THR A 818 -11.37 8.97 21.11
C THR A 818 -10.25 8.62 22.08
N SER A 819 -9.08 8.27 21.56
CA SER A 819 -7.85 8.14 22.35
C SER A 819 -6.72 8.93 21.70
N TYR A 820 -5.62 9.14 22.43
CA TYR A 820 -4.38 9.65 21.86
C TYR A 820 -3.29 8.61 22.07
N VAL A 821 -2.62 8.20 21.00
CA VAL A 821 -1.56 7.18 21.02
C VAL A 821 -0.29 7.75 20.40
N ALA A 822 0.87 7.49 21.01
CA ALA A 822 2.18 7.74 20.41
C ALA A 822 3.00 6.46 20.39
N ALA A 823 3.72 6.21 19.29
CA ALA A 823 4.44 4.96 19.04
C ALA A 823 5.78 5.17 18.31
N THR A 824 6.73 4.25 18.54
CA THR A 824 8.06 4.24 17.92
C THR A 824 8.76 2.90 18.16
N SER A 825 9.87 2.65 17.45
CA SER A 825 10.83 1.57 17.76
C SER A 825 12.23 2.14 17.86
N VAL A 826 13.00 1.70 18.88
CA VAL A 826 14.34 2.22 19.20
C VAL A 826 15.33 1.11 19.50
N GLN A 827 16.63 1.43 19.58
CA GLN A 827 17.61 0.45 20.07
C GLN A 827 17.31 0.05 21.52
N GLN A 828 17.56 -1.21 21.87
CA GLN A 828 17.22 -1.74 23.20
C GLN A 828 17.78 -0.91 24.37
N ASP A 829 18.97 -0.33 24.23
CA ASP A 829 19.63 0.48 25.27
C ASP A 829 19.11 1.95 25.36
N LYS A 830 18.10 2.30 24.57
CA LYS A 830 17.42 3.61 24.54
C LYS A 830 15.95 3.56 24.96
N ALA A 831 15.41 2.39 25.25
CA ALA A 831 13.98 2.20 25.53
C ALA A 831 13.43 3.10 26.65
N GLY A 832 14.09 3.12 27.82
CA GLY A 832 13.67 3.98 28.94
C GLY A 832 13.79 5.48 28.65
N PRO A 833 14.94 5.96 28.13
CA PRO A 833 15.09 7.33 27.65
C PRO A 833 14.03 7.74 26.60
N ALA A 834 13.66 6.87 25.67
CA ALA A 834 12.66 7.16 24.63
C ALA A 834 11.25 7.36 25.21
N VAL A 835 10.80 6.47 26.11
CA VAL A 835 9.54 6.68 26.88
C VAL A 835 9.61 8.00 27.66
N GLY A 836 10.76 8.35 28.22
CA GLY A 836 11.00 9.62 28.89
C GLY A 836 10.80 10.85 27.99
N GLU A 837 11.35 10.83 26.78
CA GLU A 837 11.20 11.92 25.80
C GLU A 837 9.78 12.03 25.23
N LEU A 838 9.11 10.90 24.94
CA LEU A 838 7.70 10.91 24.51
C LEU A 838 6.80 11.54 25.58
N ARG A 839 6.93 11.10 26.85
CA ARG A 839 6.24 11.70 27.99
C ARG A 839 6.53 13.19 28.12
N LYS A 840 7.78 13.59 27.89
CA LYS A 840 8.21 15.00 27.95
C LYS A 840 7.53 15.83 26.86
N GLU A 841 7.53 15.39 25.60
CA GLU A 841 6.94 16.17 24.51
C GLU A 841 5.45 16.44 24.73
N VAL A 842 4.67 15.41 25.05
CA VAL A 842 3.23 15.58 25.33
C VAL A 842 3.01 16.46 26.58
N THR A 843 3.85 16.32 27.61
CA THR A 843 3.77 17.16 28.83
C THR A 843 4.08 18.62 28.54
N ASP A 844 5.17 18.91 27.83
CA ASP A 844 5.58 20.27 27.51
C ASP A 844 4.58 20.93 26.54
N PHE A 845 3.97 20.17 25.63
CA PHE A 845 2.94 20.64 24.69
C PHE A 845 1.66 21.14 25.38
N VAL A 846 1.29 20.60 26.55
CA VAL A 846 0.15 21.09 27.36
C VAL A 846 0.54 22.02 28.51
N THR A 847 1.85 22.28 28.71
CA THR A 847 2.34 23.08 29.85
C THR A 847 3.36 24.16 29.49
N THR A 848 4.63 23.81 29.34
CA THR A 848 5.76 24.76 29.32
C THR A 848 6.05 25.32 27.93
N ARG A 849 5.74 24.55 26.89
CA ARG A 849 6.05 24.78 25.48
C ARG A 849 4.83 24.47 24.61
N PRO A 850 3.67 25.11 24.83
CA PRO A 850 2.49 24.88 23.99
C PRO A 850 2.74 25.26 22.53
N ILE A 851 1.84 24.83 21.65
CA ILE A 851 1.83 25.25 20.24
C ILE A 851 1.96 26.78 20.12
N SER A 852 2.80 27.22 19.19
CA SER A 852 3.05 28.63 18.86
C SER A 852 2.24 29.08 17.65
N GLN A 853 2.15 30.40 17.44
CA GLN A 853 1.51 30.96 16.24
C GLN A 853 2.23 30.53 14.96
N GLU A 854 3.56 30.44 14.99
CA GLU A 854 4.37 30.01 13.84
C GLU A 854 4.09 28.56 13.45
N GLU A 855 3.97 27.66 14.43
CA GLU A 855 3.59 26.27 14.20
C GLU A 855 2.15 26.14 13.69
N LEU A 856 1.19 26.87 14.28
CA LEU A 856 -0.21 26.88 13.83
C LEU A 856 -0.35 27.44 12.41
N ASP A 857 0.32 28.55 12.10
CA ASP A 857 0.29 29.14 10.75
C ASP A 857 0.93 28.20 9.73
N PHE A 858 2.03 27.51 10.08
CA PHE A 858 2.68 26.50 9.25
C PHE A 858 1.74 25.34 8.90
N VAL A 859 1.16 24.66 9.91
CA VAL A 859 0.31 23.49 9.66
C VAL A 859 -0.99 23.87 8.96
N ARG A 860 -1.56 25.04 9.26
CA ARG A 860 -2.74 25.57 8.57
C ARG A 860 -2.44 25.80 7.09
N ASP A 861 -1.36 26.51 6.75
CA ASP A 861 -0.99 26.77 5.36
C ASP A 861 -0.63 25.47 4.61
N SER A 862 0.05 24.54 5.27
CA SER A 862 0.40 23.23 4.70
C SER A 862 -0.86 22.40 4.37
N ARG A 863 -1.75 22.21 5.36
CA ARG A 863 -3.05 21.52 5.19
C ARG A 863 -3.84 22.13 4.02
N LEU A 864 -4.04 23.46 4.03
CA LEU A 864 -4.77 24.20 3.00
C LEU A 864 -4.22 24.03 1.57
N ARG A 865 -2.93 23.72 1.43
CA ARG A 865 -2.26 23.46 0.14
C ARG A 865 -2.35 21.99 -0.27
N SER A 866 -2.35 21.06 0.68
CA SER A 866 -2.42 19.60 0.43
C SER A 866 -3.82 19.04 0.17
N MET A 867 -4.89 19.74 0.58
CA MET A 867 -6.27 19.23 0.58
C MET A 867 -6.79 18.77 -0.79
N SER A 868 -6.32 19.33 -1.90
CA SER A 868 -6.74 18.90 -3.24
C SER A 868 -6.30 17.47 -3.56
N SER A 869 -5.21 16.99 -2.95
CA SER A 869 -4.61 15.70 -3.24
C SER A 869 -5.39 14.55 -2.63
N TRP A 870 -6.01 14.79 -1.46
CA TRP A 870 -6.80 13.82 -0.71
C TRP A 870 -8.00 13.27 -1.50
N PHE A 871 -8.54 14.08 -2.43
CA PHE A 871 -9.71 13.75 -3.25
C PHE A 871 -9.37 13.56 -4.73
N SER A 872 -8.09 13.31 -5.03
CA SER A 872 -7.61 13.08 -6.40
C SER A 872 -8.04 11.73 -6.99
N SER A 873 -8.35 10.73 -6.15
CA SER A 873 -8.82 9.39 -6.50
C SER A 873 -10.29 9.16 -6.16
N ALA A 874 -10.95 8.22 -6.85
CA ALA A 874 -12.32 7.81 -6.57
C ALA A 874 -12.46 7.24 -5.15
N GLY A 875 -11.46 6.49 -4.68
CA GLY A 875 -11.43 5.97 -3.31
C GLY A 875 -11.35 7.09 -2.26
N GLY A 876 -10.58 8.15 -2.51
CA GLY A 876 -10.51 9.32 -1.62
C GLY A 876 -11.83 10.09 -1.57
N VAL A 877 -12.53 10.22 -2.70
CA VAL A 877 -13.88 10.81 -2.77
C VAL A 877 -14.91 9.93 -2.05
N LEU A 878 -14.88 8.62 -2.26
CA LEU A 878 -15.77 7.65 -1.61
C LEU A 878 -15.62 7.70 -0.08
N ALA A 879 -14.38 7.62 0.41
CA ALA A 879 -14.05 7.73 1.83
C ALA A 879 -14.47 9.08 2.42
N GLY A 880 -14.29 10.18 1.67
CA GLY A 880 -14.78 11.50 2.08
C GLY A 880 -16.31 11.56 2.23
N MET A 881 -17.07 10.99 1.29
CA MET A 881 -18.53 10.91 1.40
C MET A 881 -18.97 10.04 2.59
N GLN A 882 -18.31 8.91 2.80
CA GLN A 882 -18.56 8.03 3.95
C GLN A 882 -18.29 8.75 5.28
N GLU A 883 -17.14 9.42 5.40
CA GLU A 883 -16.77 10.18 6.61
C GLU A 883 -17.73 11.34 6.90
N ASN A 884 -18.15 12.09 5.87
CA ASN A 884 -19.14 13.14 6.04
C ASN A 884 -20.46 12.60 6.60
N VAL A 885 -20.95 11.48 6.05
CA VAL A 885 -22.17 10.83 6.51
C VAL A 885 -22.03 10.26 7.92
N ARG A 886 -20.91 9.59 8.22
CA ARG A 886 -20.60 9.00 9.53
C ARG A 886 -20.53 10.05 10.65
N ARG A 887 -20.02 11.24 10.35
CA ARG A 887 -19.92 12.37 11.28
C ARG A 887 -21.12 13.33 11.25
N GLY A 888 -22.09 13.12 10.37
CA GLY A 888 -23.22 14.05 10.18
C GLY A 888 -22.82 15.42 9.61
N ARG A 889 -21.66 15.52 8.96
CA ARG A 889 -21.14 16.71 8.28
C ARG A 889 -21.87 16.94 6.94
N PRO A 890 -21.96 18.19 6.44
CA PRO A 890 -22.57 18.47 5.14
C PRO A 890 -21.72 17.93 3.98
N ASP A 891 -22.35 17.68 2.83
CA ASP A 891 -21.67 17.14 1.64
C ASP A 891 -20.56 18.06 1.08
N ASP A 892 -20.67 19.37 1.30
CA ASP A 892 -19.68 20.39 0.92
C ASP A 892 -18.65 20.70 2.03
N TYR A 893 -18.58 19.89 3.08
CA TYR A 893 -17.65 20.05 4.20
C TYR A 893 -16.19 20.23 3.73
N TYR A 894 -15.66 19.36 2.89
CA TYR A 894 -14.26 19.49 2.43
C TYR A 894 -13.99 20.70 1.51
N ALA A 895 -15.04 21.26 0.89
CA ALA A 895 -14.94 22.50 0.13
C ALA A 895 -14.96 23.75 1.04
N THR A 896 -15.43 23.62 2.28
CA THR A 896 -15.61 24.72 3.26
C THR A 896 -14.63 24.66 4.44
N LEU A 897 -14.09 23.47 4.76
CA LEU A 897 -13.08 23.21 5.80
C LEU A 897 -11.85 24.14 5.70
N GLY A 898 -11.51 24.58 4.49
CA GLY A 898 -10.42 25.55 4.28
C GLY A 898 -10.70 26.97 4.80
N GLU A 899 -11.96 27.33 5.09
CA GLU A 899 -12.30 28.54 5.84
C GLU A 899 -12.37 28.26 7.35
N GLU A 900 -12.83 27.08 7.75
CA GLU A 900 -12.89 26.63 9.15
C GLU A 900 -11.50 26.60 9.81
N TYR A 901 -10.50 26.02 9.13
CA TYR A 901 -9.09 26.07 9.56
C TYR A 901 -8.57 27.50 9.77
N LYS A 902 -9.09 28.51 9.04
CA LYS A 902 -8.70 29.93 9.22
C LYS A 902 -9.39 30.59 10.42
N THR A 903 -10.47 30.01 10.93
CA THR A 903 -11.16 30.50 12.13
C THR A 903 -10.61 29.92 13.44
N VAL A 904 -9.75 28.89 13.39
CA VAL A 904 -9.09 28.34 14.58
C VAL A 904 -8.10 29.36 15.18
N GLU A 905 -8.43 29.87 16.37
CA GLU A 905 -7.63 30.82 17.14
C GLU A 905 -6.67 30.10 18.10
N LEU A 906 -5.44 30.61 18.24
CA LEU A 906 -4.35 29.92 18.95
C LEU A 906 -4.64 29.64 20.43
N ASP A 907 -5.31 30.56 21.12
CA ASP A 907 -5.60 30.41 22.56
C ASP A 907 -6.78 29.47 22.85
N GLU A 908 -7.67 29.27 21.87
CA GLU A 908 -8.74 28.26 21.89
C GLU A 908 -8.14 26.88 21.67
N LEU A 909 -7.38 26.69 20.59
CA LEU A 909 -6.63 25.47 20.31
C LEU A 909 -5.78 24.97 21.49
N ARG A 910 -5.11 25.88 22.20
CA ARG A 910 -4.35 25.57 23.42
C ARG A 910 -5.21 25.13 24.60
N ALA A 911 -6.44 25.63 24.69
CA ALA A 911 -7.40 25.20 25.71
C ALA A 911 -7.93 23.80 25.37
N ASP A 912 -8.29 23.56 24.10
CA ASP A 912 -8.80 22.28 23.58
C ASP A 912 -7.78 21.16 23.81
N VAL A 913 -6.54 21.35 23.34
CA VAL A 913 -5.43 20.39 23.51
C VAL A 913 -5.16 20.09 24.98
N LYS A 914 -5.27 21.09 25.86
CA LYS A 914 -5.06 20.93 27.31
C LYS A 914 -6.25 20.26 28.01
N ALA A 915 -7.45 20.35 27.45
CA ALA A 915 -8.61 19.59 27.92
C ALA A 915 -8.54 18.13 27.44
N ALA A 916 -8.11 17.91 26.19
CA ALA A 916 -8.02 16.60 25.56
C ALA A 916 -6.84 15.75 26.07
N LEU A 917 -5.68 16.35 26.39
CA LEU A 917 -4.48 15.60 26.74
C LEU A 917 -4.07 15.76 28.21
N ALA A 918 -4.09 14.64 28.95
CA ALA A 918 -3.65 14.52 30.34
C ALA A 918 -2.44 13.57 30.48
N PRO A 919 -1.19 14.02 30.20
CA PRO A 919 0.04 13.20 30.25
C PRO A 919 0.25 12.36 31.53
N SER A 920 -0.35 12.77 32.64
CA SER A 920 -0.33 12.04 33.91
C SER A 920 -1.24 10.80 33.95
N GLN A 921 -2.13 10.60 32.98
CA GLN A 921 -3.03 9.46 32.85
C GLN A 921 -2.51 8.38 31.87
N TRP A 922 -1.37 8.62 31.23
CA TRP A 922 -0.86 7.73 30.17
C TRP A 922 -0.43 6.35 30.68
N VAL A 923 -0.82 5.34 29.90
CA VAL A 923 -0.39 3.95 30.00
C VAL A 923 0.59 3.63 28.87
N TRP A 924 1.49 2.68 29.10
CA TRP A 924 2.57 2.33 28.17
C TRP A 924 2.69 0.83 27.97
N VAL A 925 2.96 0.41 26.74
CA VAL A 925 3.37 -0.95 26.38
C VAL A 925 4.76 -0.88 25.74
N VAL A 926 5.66 -1.74 26.18
CA VAL A 926 7.05 -1.82 25.71
C VAL A 926 7.37 -3.28 25.42
N VAL A 927 7.92 -3.59 24.23
CA VAL A 927 8.24 -4.96 23.82
C VAL A 927 9.74 -5.06 23.52
N GLY A 928 10.47 -5.87 24.29
CA GLY A 928 11.92 -6.02 24.17
C GLY A 928 12.48 -6.96 25.25
N ASP A 929 13.80 -7.13 25.30
CA ASP A 929 14.43 -8.01 26.29
C ASP A 929 14.35 -7.39 27.70
N ALA A 930 13.69 -8.07 28.64
CA ALA A 930 13.42 -7.48 29.94
C ALA A 930 14.69 -7.26 30.79
N ASP A 931 15.77 -8.03 30.59
CA ASP A 931 17.02 -7.85 31.33
C ASP A 931 17.76 -6.57 30.87
N ILE A 932 17.56 -6.14 29.61
CA ILE A 932 18.14 -4.91 29.05
C ILE A 932 17.23 -3.70 29.29
N VAL A 933 15.92 -3.85 29.03
CA VAL A 933 14.96 -2.73 28.95
C VAL A 933 14.48 -2.30 30.34
N LYS A 934 14.14 -3.25 31.23
CA LYS A 934 13.51 -2.95 32.52
C LYS A 934 14.32 -1.98 33.40
N PRO A 935 15.67 -2.11 33.56
CA PRO A 935 16.45 -1.19 34.40
C PRO A 935 16.42 0.27 33.92
N GLN A 936 16.10 0.51 32.64
CA GLN A 936 15.96 1.85 32.07
C GLN A 936 14.58 2.47 32.33
N LEU A 937 13.56 1.64 32.53
CA LEU A 937 12.18 2.05 32.80
C LEU A 937 11.97 2.38 34.30
N GLU A 938 12.67 1.71 35.21
CA GLU A 938 12.54 1.94 36.67
C GLU A 938 12.71 3.42 37.11
N PRO A 939 13.67 4.22 36.56
CA PRO A 939 13.80 5.64 36.87
C PRO A 939 12.61 6.52 36.46
N LEU A 940 11.70 6.04 35.60
CA LEU A 940 10.53 6.79 35.13
C LEU A 940 9.42 6.90 36.17
N GLY A 941 9.51 6.14 37.28
CA GLY A 941 8.64 6.24 38.45
C GLY A 941 7.23 5.68 38.28
N LEU A 942 6.95 4.95 37.19
CA LEU A 942 5.70 4.25 36.96
C LEU A 942 5.77 2.80 37.48
N PRO A 943 4.65 2.20 37.92
CA PRO A 943 4.57 0.74 38.13
C PRO A 943 4.93 0.00 36.83
N ILE A 944 5.71 -1.08 36.95
CA ILE A 944 6.09 -1.94 35.82
C ILE A 944 5.53 -3.34 36.05
N THR A 945 4.64 -3.77 35.16
CA THR A 945 4.19 -5.17 35.04
C THR A 945 5.02 -5.83 33.95
N VAL A 946 5.56 -7.02 34.20
CA VAL A 946 6.28 -7.81 33.19
C VAL A 946 5.41 -8.99 32.79
N LEU A 947 5.13 -9.11 31.50
CA LEU A 947 4.43 -10.23 30.87
C LEU A 947 5.37 -10.90 29.88
N LYS A 948 5.07 -12.12 29.47
CA LYS A 948 5.66 -12.73 28.28
C LYS A 948 4.71 -12.69 27.08
N PRO A 949 5.20 -12.89 25.84
CA PRO A 949 4.35 -13.05 24.67
C PRO A 949 3.26 -14.11 24.86
N GLU A 950 3.56 -15.24 25.51
CA GLU A 950 2.57 -16.30 25.79
C GLU A 950 1.53 -15.95 26.87
N ASP A 951 1.75 -14.89 27.68
CA ASP A 951 0.76 -14.39 28.64
C ASP A 951 -0.21 -13.38 28.01
N VAL A 952 0.20 -12.77 26.89
CA VAL A 952 -0.56 -11.75 26.13
C VAL A 952 -1.41 -12.41 25.06
N LEU A 953 -0.80 -13.30 24.26
CA LEU A 953 -1.47 -14.09 23.24
C LEU A 953 -1.10 -15.58 23.47
N PRO A 954 -1.91 -16.33 24.24
CA PRO A 954 -1.63 -17.72 24.57
C PRO A 954 -1.62 -18.61 23.33
N PRO A 955 -0.79 -19.67 23.27
CA PRO A 955 -0.79 -20.61 22.16
C PRO A 955 -2.15 -21.30 22.03
N PHE A 956 -2.81 -21.13 20.89
CA PHE A 956 -4.00 -21.92 20.60
C PHE A 956 -3.62 -23.39 20.41
N ARG A 957 -4.38 -24.30 21.02
CA ARG A 957 -4.23 -25.74 20.79
C ARG A 957 -5.60 -26.31 20.44
N SER A 958 -5.66 -26.97 19.30
CA SER A 958 -6.87 -27.58 18.73
C SER A 958 -7.54 -28.67 19.61
N GLY A 959 -6.95 -29.02 20.76
CA GLY A 959 -7.49 -29.96 21.75
C GLY A 959 -8.09 -29.33 23.02
N ASP A 960 -7.96 -28.02 23.25
CA ASP A 960 -8.41 -27.39 24.51
C ASP A 960 -9.93 -27.07 24.52
N SER A 961 -10.68 -27.39 23.44
CA SER A 961 -12.11 -27.07 23.30
C SER A 961 -13.09 -28.06 23.94
N THR A 962 -12.61 -29.08 24.68
CA THR A 962 -13.49 -30.05 25.36
C THR A 962 -12.95 -30.47 26.74
N ASP A 963 -13.35 -29.74 27.80
CA ASP A 963 -13.64 -30.31 29.14
C ASP A 963 -14.26 -29.24 30.07
N ALA A 964 -15.40 -28.67 29.63
CA ALA A 964 -16.30 -28.00 30.57
C ALA A 964 -17.06 -29.08 31.37
N GLU A 965 -16.56 -29.43 32.55
CA GLU A 965 -17.20 -30.40 33.45
C GLU A 965 -18.67 -30.01 33.70
N VAL A 966 -19.60 -30.84 33.24
CA VAL A 966 -21.01 -30.77 33.65
C VAL A 966 -21.07 -31.14 35.14
N PRO A 967 -21.48 -30.25 36.06
CA PRO A 967 -21.57 -30.60 37.47
C PRO A 967 -22.69 -31.62 37.68
N GLU A 968 -22.40 -32.78 38.28
CA GLU A 968 -23.46 -33.66 38.77
C GLU A 968 -24.18 -33.00 39.96
N GLY A 969 -25.44 -32.59 39.75
CA GLY A 969 -26.31 -31.96 40.76
C GLY A 969 -27.78 -31.91 40.37
#